data_AF-A0A7E4VUP2-F1
#
_entry.id   AF-A0A7E4VUP2-F1
#
_cell.length_a   1.000
_cell.length_b   1.000
_cell.length_c   1.000
_cell.angle_alpha   90.00
_cell.angle_beta   90.00
_cell.angle_gamma   90.00
#
_symmetry.space_group_name_H-M   'P 1'
#
loop_
_entity.id
_entity.type
_entity.pdbx_description
1 polymer ?
#
loop_
_entity_poly.entity_id
_entity_poly.type
_entity_poly.pdbx_seq_one_letter_code
_entity_poly.pdbx_strand_id
1 'polypeptide(L)'
;MAYKQGYCLSDREMATTIKLEDDNRLGLDSPTGIHDARKKGLPWLIAALIGAIFVLLLILLFFVLRVPTDDLLKSRHKSLADLSRSDWPALSPKSLIATFKKVAVVSDNGLCSEIGRSILLRGGNAIDAAIATSVCIGGLNSHSCGIGGGGLMTVYLADQKKCLTIDARETAPLATNNQTFVNNPKDAFTGYKSIATPGEVHGFWTAFKRYGSGRIAWQDLIMPTVAHLRAGVPATKLMETNLNLVKSNIENEPTMRAFFINNVTGELYKEGEIMKNPVLADTLQRLATSSDPAKLFYTGDVAQQIAAEIYGNDGFLTKQDLEQYRSIVDEAAPLTTGIGGENIGLCGPKPPSGFVVTQFLVAVMSKLYPKGSNESKLYNDDEFYHRFVEAQKYGYALRTQLGHGPASDKTVEKLLDPAFHTEIADKISKADKVQPESEYGAHLPPSGKHGTSHIGVVDAAGNAVSFTTSVNNVFGSHRRSPTLGIVWNDQMDDFSIPGAKNFYGFEPSEANFVSPGVRPMSSMSPLVAFDTVTGKVRVVAGAAGGSKIISTMSQFLLHVLSFNQTVKDAIDFPRIHNQFTPLDTNYEEGFPTDMIEALKKRGHNMTVMGFPFATIQAIVRQADGSLEASNDHRRPVYMNPAGYKR
;
A
#
# COMPACT_ATOMS: atom_id res chain seq x y z
N MET A 1 31.32 1.73 -42.01
CA MET A 1 30.70 0.38 -42.12
C MET A 1 29.22 0.55 -41.81
N ALA A 2 28.33 1.01 -42.69
CA ALA A 2 27.89 0.52 -44.00
C ALA A 2 27.26 -0.88 -43.94
N TYR A 3 25.93 -0.96 -43.86
CA TYR A 3 25.10 -1.79 -44.73
C TYR A 3 23.71 -1.16 -44.90
N LYS A 4 23.30 -1.06 -46.17
CA LYS A 4 22.11 -0.43 -46.76
C LYS A 4 21.43 -1.48 -47.65
N GLN A 5 20.12 -1.34 -47.89
CA GLN A 5 19.23 -1.86 -48.96
C GLN A 5 17.98 -2.52 -48.34
N GLY A 6 16.72 -2.15 -48.60
CA GLY A 6 16.11 -1.28 -49.60
C GLY A 6 15.35 -2.11 -50.64
N TYR A 7 14.01 -2.04 -50.68
CA TYR A 7 13.19 -2.26 -51.89
C TYR A 7 11.84 -1.55 -51.76
N CYS A 8 11.57 -0.66 -52.73
CA CYS A 8 10.28 -0.05 -53.08
C CYS A 8 9.70 -0.80 -54.28
N LEU A 9 8.37 -0.88 -54.39
CA LEU A 9 7.64 -0.92 -55.67
C LEU A 9 6.28 -0.21 -55.51
N SER A 10 6.09 0.85 -56.31
CA SER A 10 4.82 1.47 -56.74
C SER A 10 4.33 0.72 -58.01
N ASP A 11 3.16 0.84 -58.65
CA ASP A 11 2.11 1.86 -58.80
C ASP A 11 0.85 1.19 -59.41
N ARG A 12 -0.29 1.92 -59.38
CA ARG A 12 -1.39 2.05 -60.37
C ARG A 12 -2.83 1.77 -59.90
N GLU A 13 -3.48 2.90 -59.57
CA GLU A 13 -4.79 3.41 -60.02
C GLU A 13 -5.67 2.52 -60.92
N MET A 14 -6.97 2.41 -60.58
CA MET A 14 -8.03 3.15 -61.28
C MET A 14 -9.36 3.12 -60.50
N ALA A 15 -9.98 4.30 -60.40
CA ALA A 15 -11.27 4.56 -59.81
C ALA A 15 -12.39 4.48 -60.85
N THR A 16 -13.60 4.07 -60.44
CA THR A 16 -14.83 4.72 -60.92
C THR A 16 -15.97 4.59 -59.90
N THR A 17 -16.68 5.69 -59.74
CA THR A 17 -17.74 5.98 -58.76
C THR A 17 -19.10 6.01 -59.46
N ILE A 18 -20.16 6.05 -58.64
CA ILE A 18 -21.53 6.60 -58.85
C ILE A 18 -22.60 5.52 -59.16
N LYS A 19 -23.60 5.18 -58.32
CA LYS A 19 -24.66 5.83 -57.48
C LYS A 19 -26.03 5.82 -58.19
N LEU A 20 -27.09 5.73 -57.36
CA LEU A 20 -28.55 5.96 -57.54
C LEU A 20 -29.38 4.66 -57.45
N GLU A 21 -30.12 4.40 -56.35
CA GLU A 21 -31.49 4.94 -56.01
C GLU A 21 -32.55 4.45 -57.02
N ASP A 22 -33.74 3.94 -56.68
CA ASP A 22 -34.47 3.80 -55.42
C ASP A 22 -35.72 2.92 -55.68
N ASP A 23 -36.31 2.41 -54.59
CA ASP A 23 -37.75 2.27 -54.31
C ASP A 23 -38.66 1.07 -54.74
N ASN A 24 -39.50 0.71 -53.74
CA ASN A 24 -40.84 0.09 -53.75
C ASN A 24 -41.03 -1.40 -54.17
N ARG A 25 -41.95 -2.21 -53.61
CA ARG A 25 -42.78 -2.31 -52.38
C ARG A 25 -43.67 -3.56 -52.56
N LEU A 26 -44.11 -4.21 -51.47
CA LEU A 26 -45.29 -5.13 -51.34
C LEU A 26 -45.14 -6.54 -51.99
N GLY A 27 -45.66 -7.67 -51.48
CA GLY A 27 -46.49 -7.98 -50.32
C GLY A 27 -46.98 -9.45 -50.40
N LEU A 28 -46.99 -10.13 -49.24
CA LEU A 28 -47.96 -11.10 -48.71
C LEU A 28 -48.55 -12.28 -49.55
N ASP A 29 -48.46 -13.45 -48.89
CA ASP A 29 -49.41 -14.57 -48.76
C ASP A 29 -49.66 -15.62 -49.87
N SER A 30 -49.59 -16.87 -49.39
CA SER A 30 -49.90 -18.20 -49.98
C SER A 30 -51.41 -18.40 -50.33
N PRO A 31 -51.95 -19.61 -50.67
CA PRO A 31 -51.40 -20.96 -50.91
C PRO A 31 -52.07 -21.72 -52.11
N THR A 32 -51.66 -22.97 -52.40
CA THR A 32 -52.44 -24.17 -52.88
C THR A 32 -51.47 -25.17 -53.57
N GLY A 33 -51.32 -26.42 -53.13
CA GLY A 33 -52.13 -27.60 -53.52
C GLY A 33 -51.35 -28.52 -54.50
N ILE A 34 -50.47 -29.40 -54.00
CA ILE A 34 -50.55 -30.90 -53.97
C ILE A 34 -50.85 -31.60 -55.32
N HIS A 35 -49.85 -32.36 -55.83
CA HIS A 35 -49.92 -33.72 -56.41
C HIS A 35 -48.48 -34.22 -56.65
N ASP A 36 -47.90 -35.05 -55.76
CA ASP A 36 -47.96 -36.52 -55.64
C ASP A 36 -46.97 -37.30 -56.54
N ALA A 37 -45.93 -37.88 -55.92
CA ALA A 37 -45.29 -39.15 -56.30
C ALA A 37 -44.32 -39.66 -55.19
N ARG A 38 -44.85 -40.53 -54.33
CA ARG A 38 -44.17 -41.48 -53.40
C ARG A 38 -43.12 -42.35 -54.15
N LYS A 39 -42.06 -42.97 -53.59
CA LYS A 39 -41.58 -43.46 -52.27
C LYS A 39 -40.09 -43.88 -52.51
N LYS A 40 -39.16 -43.98 -51.55
CA LYS A 40 -39.00 -45.10 -50.59
C LYS A 40 -37.83 -44.83 -49.61
N GLY A 41 -38.06 -44.99 -48.30
CA GLY A 41 -37.22 -45.88 -47.47
C GLY A 41 -36.14 -45.33 -46.54
N LEU A 42 -35.72 -44.07 -46.59
CA LEU A 42 -34.56 -43.58 -45.81
C LEU A 42 -34.83 -42.82 -44.47
N PRO A 43 -36.01 -42.19 -44.20
CA PRO A 43 -36.14 -41.32 -43.01
C PRO A 43 -36.21 -42.03 -41.65
N TRP A 44 -36.73 -43.27 -41.59
CA TRP A 44 -37.03 -43.92 -40.30
C TRP A 44 -35.79 -44.50 -39.61
N LEU A 45 -34.82 -44.98 -40.38
CA LEU A 45 -33.54 -45.49 -39.84
C LEU A 45 -32.72 -44.38 -39.19
N ILE A 46 -32.72 -43.17 -39.78
CA ILE A 46 -32.02 -42.00 -39.24
C ILE A 46 -32.70 -41.53 -37.95
N ALA A 47 -34.03 -41.48 -37.92
CA ALA A 47 -34.78 -41.13 -36.71
C ALA A 47 -34.55 -42.13 -35.56
N ALA A 48 -34.49 -43.44 -35.87
CA ALA A 48 -34.21 -44.47 -34.88
C ALA A 48 -32.77 -44.39 -34.32
N LEU A 49 -31.79 -44.06 -35.18
CA LEU A 49 -30.39 -43.89 -34.77
C LEU A 49 -30.20 -42.65 -33.88
N ILE A 50 -30.86 -41.54 -34.23
CA ILE A 50 -30.85 -40.32 -33.41
C ILE A 50 -31.51 -40.59 -32.06
N GLY A 51 -32.65 -41.31 -32.04
CA GLY A 51 -33.30 -41.72 -30.80
C GLY A 51 -32.42 -42.58 -29.91
N ALA A 52 -31.72 -43.56 -30.48
CA ALA A 52 -30.80 -44.43 -29.74
C ALA A 52 -29.59 -43.67 -29.16
N ILE A 53 -29.01 -42.73 -29.92
CA ILE A 53 -27.91 -41.86 -29.46
C ILE A 53 -28.40 -40.98 -28.31
N PHE A 54 -29.62 -40.44 -28.41
CA PHE A 54 -30.19 -39.57 -27.38
C PHE A 54 -30.43 -40.33 -26.07
N VAL A 55 -30.92 -41.58 -26.15
CA VAL A 55 -31.09 -42.47 -24.98
C VAL A 55 -29.73 -42.83 -24.38
N LEU A 56 -28.72 -43.14 -25.20
CA LEU A 56 -27.35 -43.41 -24.72
C LEU A 56 -26.74 -42.19 -24.01
N LEU A 57 -26.93 -40.99 -24.56
CA LEU A 57 -26.48 -39.74 -23.93
C LEU A 57 -27.21 -39.47 -22.61
N LEU A 58 -28.51 -39.74 -22.53
CA LEU A 58 -29.27 -39.61 -21.28
C LEU A 58 -28.84 -40.63 -20.23
N ILE A 59 -28.53 -41.86 -20.63
CA ILE A 59 -27.97 -42.89 -19.73
C ILE A 59 -26.58 -42.46 -19.26
N LEU A 60 -25.73 -41.97 -20.16
CA LEU A 60 -24.38 -41.51 -19.82
C LEU A 60 -24.44 -40.28 -18.90
N LEU A 61 -25.35 -39.34 -19.15
CA LEU A 61 -25.62 -38.19 -18.27
C LEU A 61 -26.15 -38.65 -16.91
N PHE A 62 -27.05 -39.65 -16.87
CA PHE A 62 -27.55 -40.23 -15.64
C PHE A 62 -26.44 -40.91 -14.83
N PHE A 63 -25.48 -41.59 -15.48
CA PHE A 63 -24.32 -42.18 -14.80
C PHE A 63 -23.30 -41.12 -14.36
N VAL A 64 -23.04 -40.09 -15.17
CA VAL A 64 -22.16 -38.96 -14.79
C VAL A 64 -22.75 -38.18 -13.60
N LEU A 65 -24.08 -38.01 -13.55
CA LEU A 65 -24.78 -37.38 -12.43
C LEU A 65 -24.98 -38.31 -11.22
N ARG A 66 -24.75 -39.63 -11.37
CA ARG A 66 -24.78 -40.62 -10.28
C ARG A 66 -23.40 -41.02 -9.77
N VAL A 67 -22.30 -40.62 -10.42
CA VAL A 67 -21.00 -40.68 -9.76
C VAL A 67 -21.12 -39.73 -8.56
N PRO A 68 -21.01 -40.22 -7.32
CA PRO A 68 -20.98 -39.34 -6.17
C PRO A 68 -19.74 -38.46 -6.33
N THR A 69 -19.94 -37.21 -6.73
CA THR A 69 -18.89 -36.18 -6.72
C THR A 69 -18.30 -36.02 -5.31
N ASP A 70 -19.03 -36.47 -4.28
CA ASP A 70 -18.60 -36.50 -2.89
C ASP A 70 -17.41 -37.43 -2.61
N ASP A 71 -17.21 -38.51 -3.39
CA ASP A 71 -16.08 -39.43 -3.15
C ASP A 71 -14.82 -39.10 -3.95
N LEU A 72 -14.91 -38.27 -5.00
CA LEU A 72 -13.76 -37.74 -5.74
C LEU A 72 -13.27 -36.38 -5.21
N LEU A 73 -14.09 -35.68 -4.41
CA LEU A 73 -13.75 -34.40 -3.75
C LEU A 73 -13.53 -34.49 -2.24
N LYS A 74 -13.44 -35.70 -1.67
CA LYS A 74 -12.74 -35.87 -0.39
C LYS A 74 -11.25 -35.65 -0.64
N SER A 75 -10.87 -34.38 -0.80
CA SER A 75 -9.55 -33.93 -0.39
C SER A 75 -9.34 -34.55 1.00
N ARG A 76 -8.32 -35.39 1.15
CA ARG A 76 -7.94 -35.89 2.47
C ARG A 76 -7.58 -34.66 3.29
N HIS A 77 -8.53 -34.14 4.05
CA HIS A 77 -8.29 -33.15 5.09
C HIS A 77 -7.15 -33.70 5.94
N LYS A 78 -6.02 -33.01 5.94
CA LYS A 78 -4.90 -33.40 6.80
C LYS A 78 -5.29 -33.03 8.23
N SER A 79 -4.79 -33.76 9.21
CA SER A 79 -4.82 -33.23 10.57
C SER A 79 -4.02 -31.93 10.58
N LEU A 80 -4.45 -30.95 11.38
CA LEU A 80 -3.72 -29.69 11.52
C LEU A 80 -2.25 -29.93 11.88
N ALA A 81 -1.98 -30.94 12.73
CA ALA A 81 -0.63 -31.34 13.12
C ALA A 81 0.25 -31.86 11.97
N ASP A 82 -0.36 -32.36 10.89
CA ASP A 82 0.33 -32.90 9.71
C ASP A 82 0.62 -31.82 8.66
N LEU A 83 0.09 -30.60 8.85
CA LEU A 83 0.45 -29.48 7.98
C LEU A 83 1.93 -29.14 8.13
N SER A 84 2.52 -28.72 7.03
CA SER A 84 3.94 -28.38 6.95
C SER A 84 4.16 -27.27 5.94
N ARG A 85 5.38 -26.76 5.82
CA ARG A 85 5.73 -25.71 4.84
C ARG A 85 5.26 -26.03 3.41
N SER A 86 5.23 -27.29 2.99
CA SER A 86 4.83 -27.68 1.63
C SER A 86 3.34 -27.54 1.34
N ASP A 87 2.51 -27.45 2.38
CA ASP A 87 1.06 -27.25 2.23
C ASP A 87 0.71 -25.76 2.03
N TRP A 88 1.68 -24.88 2.26
CA TRP A 88 1.56 -23.43 2.06
C TRP A 88 2.19 -23.01 0.72
N PRO A 89 1.81 -21.84 0.17
CA PRO A 89 2.30 -21.38 -1.12
C PRO A 89 3.83 -21.35 -1.17
N ALA A 90 4.39 -21.81 -2.28
CA ALA A 90 5.82 -21.64 -2.53
C ALA A 90 6.19 -20.16 -2.52
N LEU A 91 7.44 -19.85 -2.19
CA LEU A 91 7.93 -18.48 -2.27
C LEU A 91 7.76 -17.94 -3.67
N SER A 92 7.31 -16.69 -3.77
CA SER A 92 7.01 -16.08 -5.06
C SER A 92 8.31 -15.85 -5.82
N PRO A 93 8.43 -16.26 -7.10
CA PRO A 93 9.62 -15.93 -7.89
C PRO A 93 9.71 -14.42 -8.20
N LYS A 94 8.65 -13.65 -7.95
CA LYS A 94 8.55 -12.22 -8.25
C LYS A 94 9.11 -11.31 -7.14
N SER A 95 9.20 -11.78 -5.90
CA SER A 95 9.88 -11.05 -4.82
C SER A 95 11.36 -11.39 -4.85
N LEU A 96 12.15 -10.42 -5.26
CA LEU A 96 13.59 -10.57 -5.36
C LEU A 96 14.23 -10.32 -4.00
N ILE A 97 15.04 -11.29 -3.56
CA ILE A 97 15.95 -11.14 -2.44
C ILE A 97 17.33 -10.74 -2.95
N ALA A 98 17.93 -9.74 -2.32
CA ALA A 98 19.29 -9.33 -2.60
C ALA A 98 20.08 -9.17 -1.31
N THR A 99 21.31 -9.68 -1.31
CA THR A 99 22.23 -9.58 -0.17
C THR A 99 23.35 -8.59 -0.46
N PHE A 100 23.52 -7.63 0.44
CA PHE A 100 24.53 -6.58 0.40
C PHE A 100 25.43 -6.64 1.64
N LYS A 101 26.63 -6.05 1.58
CA LYS A 101 27.56 -6.11 2.73
C LYS A 101 27.37 -4.95 3.72
N LYS A 102 27.10 -3.74 3.21
CA LYS A 102 27.16 -2.52 4.01
C LYS A 102 25.94 -1.63 3.83
N VAL A 103 25.45 -1.51 2.61
CA VAL A 103 24.35 -0.61 2.28
C VAL A 103 23.22 -1.34 1.57
N ALA A 104 22.00 -0.89 1.80
CA ALA A 104 20.83 -1.36 1.09
C ALA A 104 19.79 -0.23 0.99
N VAL A 105 19.07 -0.22 -0.13
CA VAL A 105 17.95 0.68 -0.43
C VAL A 105 16.81 -0.18 -0.98
N VAL A 106 15.63 -0.04 -0.41
CA VAL A 106 14.38 -0.67 -0.87
C VAL A 106 13.32 0.39 -1.06
N SER A 107 12.53 0.24 -2.12
CA SER A 107 11.41 1.13 -2.44
C SER A 107 10.47 0.44 -3.43
N ASP A 108 9.29 1.04 -3.63
CA ASP A 108 8.28 0.54 -4.58
C ASP A 108 8.67 0.71 -6.07
N ASN A 109 9.86 1.25 -6.38
CA ASN A 109 10.32 1.41 -7.76
C ASN A 109 11.85 1.23 -7.84
N GLY A 110 12.31 0.22 -8.58
CA GLY A 110 13.73 -0.09 -8.72
C GLY A 110 14.58 1.08 -9.26
N LEU A 111 14.02 1.93 -10.14
CA LEU A 111 14.72 3.12 -10.62
C LEU A 111 15.02 4.10 -9.47
N CYS A 112 14.07 4.26 -8.55
CA CYS A 112 14.24 5.12 -7.39
C CYS A 112 15.21 4.52 -6.36
N SER A 113 15.16 3.21 -6.15
CA SER A 113 16.18 2.52 -5.32
C SER A 113 17.59 2.75 -5.87
N GLU A 114 17.76 2.72 -7.19
CA GLU A 114 19.04 3.00 -7.85
C GLU A 114 19.49 4.46 -7.71
N ILE A 115 18.58 5.43 -7.76
CA ILE A 115 18.88 6.84 -7.44
C ILE A 115 19.40 6.95 -6.01
N GLY A 116 18.71 6.36 -5.03
CA GLY A 116 19.15 6.31 -3.63
C GLY A 116 20.55 5.69 -3.49
N ARG A 117 20.81 4.56 -4.15
CA ARG A 117 22.13 3.92 -4.18
C ARG A 117 23.20 4.84 -4.74
N SER A 118 22.89 5.58 -5.81
CA SER A 118 23.84 6.51 -6.44
C SER A 118 24.27 7.64 -5.48
N ILE A 119 23.35 8.11 -4.63
CA ILE A 119 23.64 9.10 -3.58
C ILE A 119 24.59 8.53 -2.54
N LEU A 120 24.37 7.29 -2.08
CA LEU A 120 25.26 6.61 -1.14
C LEU A 120 26.67 6.39 -1.73
N LEU A 121 26.77 6.05 -3.02
CA LEU A 121 28.06 5.89 -3.71
C LEU A 121 28.86 7.19 -3.79
N ARG A 122 28.17 8.34 -3.82
CA ARG A 122 28.78 9.67 -3.82
C ARG A 122 29.14 10.18 -2.42
N GLY A 123 28.97 9.35 -1.39
CA GLY A 123 29.30 9.68 -0.01
C GLY A 123 28.17 10.29 0.80
N GLY A 124 26.94 10.31 0.29
CA GLY A 124 25.74 10.66 1.07
C GLY A 124 25.43 9.62 2.15
N ASN A 125 24.62 10.01 3.13
CA ASN A 125 24.16 9.13 4.20
C ASN A 125 22.75 8.56 3.92
N ALA A 126 22.23 7.76 4.84
CA ALA A 126 20.90 7.15 4.70
C ALA A 126 19.78 8.19 4.52
N ILE A 127 19.91 9.37 5.14
CA ILE A 127 18.93 10.46 5.06
C ILE A 127 18.94 11.09 3.65
N ASP A 128 20.11 11.42 3.12
CA ASP A 128 20.25 11.95 1.76
C ASP A 128 19.65 11.00 0.72
N ALA A 129 19.99 9.70 0.83
CA ALA A 129 19.51 8.67 -0.07
C ALA A 129 17.99 8.45 0.05
N ALA A 130 17.44 8.49 1.27
CA ALA A 130 16.01 8.39 1.49
C ALA A 130 15.25 9.56 0.85
N ILE A 131 15.74 10.80 0.97
CA ILE A 131 15.14 11.98 0.33
C ILE A 131 15.14 11.82 -1.19
N ALA A 132 16.29 11.49 -1.80
CA ALA A 132 16.38 11.34 -3.26
C ALA A 132 15.48 10.21 -3.79
N THR A 133 15.43 9.08 -3.07
CA THR A 133 14.53 7.97 -3.39
C THR A 133 13.07 8.40 -3.29
N SER A 134 12.70 9.15 -2.24
CA SER A 134 11.32 9.58 -2.01
C SER A 134 10.84 10.58 -3.05
N VAL A 135 11.68 11.56 -3.42
CA VAL A 135 11.37 12.51 -4.51
C VAL A 135 11.15 11.77 -5.82
N CYS A 136 11.97 10.76 -6.13
CA CYS A 136 11.75 9.89 -7.28
C CYS A 136 10.43 9.13 -7.20
N ILE A 137 10.13 8.48 -6.08
CA ILE A 137 8.88 7.72 -5.92
C ILE A 137 7.67 8.65 -6.07
N GLY A 138 7.66 9.82 -5.45
CA GLY A 138 6.57 10.80 -5.58
C GLY A 138 6.40 11.33 -7.00
N GLY A 139 7.49 11.42 -7.78
CA GLY A 139 7.43 11.83 -9.18
C GLY A 139 6.89 10.74 -10.11
N LEU A 140 7.25 9.47 -9.88
CA LEU A 140 6.94 8.35 -10.78
C LEU A 140 5.68 7.57 -10.37
N ASN A 141 5.39 7.52 -9.08
CA ASN A 141 4.25 6.82 -8.49
C ASN A 141 3.26 7.82 -7.87
N SER A 142 2.88 8.86 -8.63
CA SER A 142 1.97 9.93 -8.18
C SER A 142 0.57 9.46 -7.77
N HIS A 143 0.22 8.21 -8.10
CA HIS A 143 -0.99 7.55 -7.62
C HIS A 143 -0.89 7.15 -6.13
N SER A 144 0.32 7.08 -5.56
CA SER A 144 0.58 6.64 -4.20
C SER A 144 1.07 7.76 -3.30
N CYS A 145 1.94 8.65 -3.78
CA CYS A 145 2.54 9.69 -2.93
C CYS A 145 3.17 10.84 -3.72
N GLY A 146 3.76 11.80 -3.01
CA GLY A 146 4.57 12.88 -3.56
C GLY A 146 4.39 14.20 -2.82
N ILE A 147 5.03 15.27 -3.31
CA ILE A 147 5.13 16.57 -2.62
C ILE A 147 3.78 17.28 -2.36
N GLY A 148 2.68 16.75 -2.92
CA GLY A 148 1.31 17.18 -2.63
C GLY A 148 0.67 16.47 -1.44
N GLY A 149 1.38 15.56 -0.76
CA GLY A 149 0.94 14.85 0.43
C GLY A 149 1.91 14.98 1.60
N GLY A 150 2.06 13.91 2.38
CA GLY A 150 2.82 13.89 3.62
C GLY A 150 3.40 12.52 3.92
N GLY A 151 4.14 12.43 5.02
CA GLY A 151 4.75 11.17 5.42
C GLY A 151 5.34 11.17 6.82
N LEU A 152 5.74 9.99 7.27
CA LEU A 152 6.36 9.76 8.57
C LEU A 152 7.71 9.08 8.37
N MET A 153 8.77 9.68 8.91
CA MET A 153 10.14 9.20 8.78
C MET A 153 10.69 8.76 10.13
N THR A 154 11.17 7.54 10.21
CA THR A 154 11.93 7.02 11.35
C THR A 154 13.40 6.99 10.97
N VAL A 155 14.24 7.64 11.77
CA VAL A 155 15.68 7.77 11.53
C VAL A 155 16.43 7.17 12.71
N TYR A 156 17.39 6.29 12.41
CA TYR A 156 18.34 5.77 13.38
C TYR A 156 19.73 6.33 13.07
N LEU A 157 20.30 7.06 14.03
CA LEU A 157 21.65 7.60 13.99
C LEU A 157 22.57 6.64 14.75
N ALA A 158 23.45 5.95 14.01
CA ALA A 158 24.25 4.86 14.56
C ALA A 158 25.36 5.34 15.49
N ASP A 159 25.93 6.51 15.22
CA ASP A 159 26.95 7.16 16.05
C ASP A 159 26.44 7.50 17.46
N GLN A 160 25.16 7.88 17.55
CA GLN A 160 24.48 8.25 18.78
C GLN A 160 23.68 7.09 19.40
N LYS A 161 23.55 5.97 18.68
CA LYS A 161 22.62 4.88 18.99
C LYS A 161 21.19 5.39 19.27
N LYS A 162 20.77 6.43 18.53
CA LYS A 162 19.55 7.19 18.81
C LYS A 162 18.54 7.01 17.68
N CYS A 163 17.29 6.76 18.06
CA CYS A 163 16.16 6.75 17.15
C CYS A 163 15.35 8.04 17.33
N LEU A 164 15.00 8.67 16.22
CA LEU A 164 14.16 9.87 16.16
C LEU A 164 13.17 9.76 15.02
N THR A 165 12.12 10.55 15.04
CA THR A 165 11.16 10.61 13.94
C THR A 165 10.92 12.02 13.44
N ILE A 166 10.62 12.15 12.16
CA ILE A 166 10.17 13.38 11.51
C ILE A 166 8.74 13.13 11.01
N ASP A 167 7.79 13.81 11.65
CA ASP A 167 6.40 13.84 11.25
C ASP A 167 6.18 14.99 10.26
N ALA A 168 6.05 14.61 9.00
CA ALA A 168 5.67 15.46 7.88
C ALA A 168 4.24 15.13 7.40
N ARG A 169 3.38 14.67 8.31
CA ARG A 169 1.95 14.48 8.05
C ARG A 169 1.30 15.82 7.76
N GLU A 170 0.30 15.80 6.90
CA GLU A 170 -0.49 16.95 6.53
C GLU A 170 -1.33 17.45 7.71
N THR A 171 -1.64 18.75 7.72
CA THR A 171 -2.49 19.36 8.74
C THR A 171 -3.81 19.81 8.14
N ALA A 172 -4.90 19.66 8.90
CA ALA A 172 -6.20 20.21 8.55
C ALA A 172 -6.10 21.72 8.35
N PRO A 173 -6.68 22.29 7.27
CA PRO A 173 -6.75 23.73 7.10
C PRO A 173 -7.45 24.39 8.29
N LEU A 174 -7.00 25.57 8.69
CA LEU A 174 -7.45 26.31 9.86
C LEU A 174 -8.95 26.67 9.82
N ALA A 175 -9.53 26.73 8.62
CA ALA A 175 -10.95 26.98 8.40
C ALA A 175 -11.84 25.75 8.68
N THR A 176 -11.26 24.57 8.90
CA THR A 176 -12.00 23.32 9.09
C THR A 176 -12.17 22.97 10.58
N ASN A 177 -13.27 22.29 10.90
CA ASN A 177 -13.59 21.82 12.25
C ASN A 177 -14.45 20.55 12.17
N ASN A 178 -14.84 20.01 13.33
CA ASN A 178 -15.58 18.76 13.41
C ASN A 178 -16.96 18.78 12.71
N GLN A 179 -17.51 19.95 12.35
CA GLN A 179 -18.76 20.06 11.59
C GLN A 179 -18.55 20.14 10.08
N THR A 180 -17.32 20.36 9.60
CA THR A 180 -17.03 20.66 8.18
C THR A 180 -17.61 19.65 7.21
N PHE A 181 -17.56 18.35 7.54
CA PHE A 181 -18.01 17.28 6.65
C PHE A 181 -19.28 16.57 7.11
N VAL A 182 -19.94 17.02 8.19
CA VAL A 182 -21.14 16.36 8.73
C VAL A 182 -22.27 16.34 7.71
N ASN A 183 -22.49 17.46 7.02
CA ASN A 183 -23.57 17.58 6.03
C ASN A 183 -23.27 16.87 4.71
N ASN A 184 -21.99 16.75 4.35
CA ASN A 184 -21.56 16.09 3.12
C ASN A 184 -20.23 15.35 3.32
N PRO A 185 -20.24 14.14 3.89
CA PRO A 185 -19.02 13.38 4.18
C PRO A 185 -18.14 13.14 2.95
N LYS A 186 -18.75 13.04 1.75
CA LYS A 186 -18.03 12.80 0.49
C LYS A 186 -16.99 13.88 0.17
N ASP A 187 -17.18 15.11 0.65
CA ASP A 187 -16.25 16.21 0.43
C ASP A 187 -14.90 16.00 1.14
N ALA A 188 -14.81 15.07 2.10
CA ALA A 188 -13.56 14.67 2.74
C ALA A 188 -12.71 13.74 1.87
N PHE A 189 -13.28 13.10 0.84
CA PHE A 189 -12.64 12.03 0.07
C PHE A 189 -12.15 12.46 -1.32
N THR A 190 -12.74 13.49 -1.93
CA THR A 190 -12.45 13.85 -3.32
C THR A 190 -12.67 15.34 -3.57
N GLY A 191 -11.87 15.92 -4.47
CA GLY A 191 -11.95 17.34 -4.84
C GLY A 191 -11.13 18.24 -3.92
N TYR A 192 -11.21 19.56 -4.14
CA TYR A 192 -10.34 20.51 -3.46
C TYR A 192 -10.61 20.64 -1.95
N LYS A 193 -11.80 20.25 -1.47
CA LYS A 193 -12.17 20.23 -0.05
C LYS A 193 -11.48 19.13 0.75
N SER A 194 -11.07 18.04 0.10
CA SER A 194 -10.38 16.94 0.78
C SER A 194 -8.90 17.20 1.00
N ILE A 195 -8.35 18.27 0.42
CA ILE A 195 -6.92 18.58 0.46
C ILE A 195 -6.54 19.19 1.82
N ALA A 196 -5.65 18.51 2.54
CA ALA A 196 -4.96 19.05 3.71
C ALA A 196 -3.62 19.69 3.32
N THR A 197 -3.01 20.45 4.23
CA THR A 197 -1.76 21.16 3.97
C THR A 197 -0.59 20.19 3.72
N PRO A 198 0.02 20.16 2.51
CA PRO A 198 1.08 19.21 2.17
C PRO A 198 2.33 19.39 3.02
N GLY A 199 2.94 18.28 3.45
CA GLY A 199 4.02 18.28 4.45
C GLY A 199 5.41 17.86 3.96
N GLU A 200 5.49 17.10 2.87
CA GLU A 200 6.74 16.42 2.49
C GLU A 200 7.92 17.36 2.26
N VAL A 201 7.72 18.49 1.59
CA VAL A 201 8.82 19.41 1.27
C VAL A 201 9.46 19.96 2.55
N HIS A 202 8.64 20.31 3.56
CA HIS A 202 9.17 20.77 4.85
C HIS A 202 9.89 19.63 5.58
N GLY A 203 9.34 18.41 5.54
CA GLY A 203 9.93 17.22 6.14
C GLY A 203 11.30 16.90 5.56
N PHE A 204 11.41 16.85 4.22
CA PHE A 204 12.68 16.60 3.52
C PHE A 204 13.71 17.70 3.79
N TRP A 205 13.29 18.97 3.78
CA TRP A 205 14.20 20.07 4.08
C TRP A 205 14.69 20.01 5.54
N THR A 206 13.81 19.71 6.49
CA THR A 206 14.17 19.52 7.90
C THR A 206 15.16 18.36 8.08
N ALA A 207 14.88 17.22 7.45
CA ALA A 207 15.76 16.06 7.47
C ALA A 207 17.15 16.37 6.89
N PHE A 208 17.19 17.00 5.72
CA PHE A 208 18.43 17.40 5.05
C PHE A 208 19.25 18.37 5.90
N LYS A 209 18.61 19.42 6.43
CA LYS A 209 19.29 20.47 7.20
C LYS A 209 19.83 20.00 8.54
N ARG A 210 19.12 19.09 9.22
CA ARG A 210 19.50 18.61 10.55
C ARG A 210 20.37 17.34 10.51
N TYR A 211 20.14 16.47 9.54
CA TYR A 211 20.69 15.10 9.54
C TYR A 211 21.28 14.66 8.19
N GLY A 212 21.32 15.52 7.17
CA GLY A 212 22.00 15.22 5.90
C GLY A 212 23.51 15.08 6.09
N SER A 213 24.20 14.42 5.15
CA SER A 213 25.64 14.14 5.30
C SER A 213 26.54 15.38 5.26
N GLY A 214 26.03 16.49 4.73
CA GLY A 214 26.84 17.68 4.38
C GLY A 214 27.75 17.47 3.18
N ARG A 215 27.72 16.30 2.52
CA ARG A 215 28.57 15.95 1.37
C ARG A 215 27.82 16.01 0.04
N ILE A 216 26.50 15.93 0.07
CA ILE A 216 25.63 15.98 -1.10
C ILE A 216 24.85 17.29 -1.06
N ALA A 217 24.87 18.05 -2.16
CA ALA A 217 24.09 19.28 -2.26
C ALA A 217 22.59 18.95 -2.37
N TRP A 218 21.71 19.80 -1.83
CA TRP A 218 20.26 19.63 -1.88
C TRP A 218 19.75 19.36 -3.31
N GLN A 219 20.22 20.15 -4.27
CA GLN A 219 19.84 20.02 -5.68
C GLN A 219 20.14 18.61 -6.23
N ASP A 220 21.23 17.99 -5.79
CA ASP A 220 21.67 16.68 -6.31
C ASP A 220 20.76 15.53 -5.86
N LEU A 221 19.93 15.76 -4.83
CA LEU A 221 18.92 14.81 -4.38
C LEU A 221 17.67 14.82 -5.27
N ILE A 222 17.41 15.93 -5.99
CA ILE A 222 16.17 16.15 -6.74
C ILE A 222 16.39 16.10 -8.26
N MET A 223 17.53 16.62 -8.73
CA MET A 223 17.86 16.74 -10.15
C MET A 223 17.83 15.42 -10.94
N PRO A 224 18.21 14.25 -10.37
CA PRO A 224 18.02 12.97 -11.06
C PRO A 224 16.56 12.71 -11.45
N THR A 225 15.63 12.99 -10.54
CA THR A 225 14.18 12.84 -10.79
C THR A 225 13.69 13.85 -11.84
N VAL A 226 14.17 15.10 -11.79
CA VAL A 226 13.86 16.12 -12.80
C VAL A 226 14.23 15.64 -14.20
N ALA A 227 15.43 15.05 -14.36
CA ALA A 227 15.88 14.52 -15.64
C ALA A 227 14.96 13.39 -16.14
N HIS A 228 14.56 12.45 -15.27
CA HIS A 228 13.63 11.38 -15.64
C HIS A 228 12.24 11.88 -16.01
N LEU A 229 11.68 12.87 -15.29
CA LEU A 229 10.37 13.42 -15.59
C LEU A 229 10.33 14.19 -16.93
N ARG A 230 11.44 14.82 -17.32
CA ARG A 230 11.57 15.46 -18.65
C ARG A 230 11.78 14.45 -19.77
N ALA A 231 12.69 13.50 -19.58
CA ALA A 231 13.00 12.47 -20.57
C ALA A 231 11.80 11.52 -20.79
N GLY A 232 11.06 11.27 -19.73
CA GLY A 232 9.96 10.32 -19.66
C GLY A 232 10.40 8.96 -19.14
N VAL A 233 9.46 8.28 -18.49
CA VAL A 233 9.64 6.91 -17.97
C VAL A 233 8.52 6.00 -18.47
N PRO A 234 8.76 4.70 -18.63
CA PRO A 234 7.68 3.77 -18.96
C PRO A 234 6.68 3.70 -17.80
N ALA A 235 5.39 3.80 -18.12
CA ALA A 235 4.31 3.51 -17.18
C ALA A 235 4.47 2.08 -16.67
N THR A 236 4.38 1.89 -15.36
CA THR A 236 4.47 0.56 -14.74
C THR A 236 3.13 -0.15 -14.83
N LYS A 237 3.10 -1.48 -14.67
CA LYS A 237 1.83 -2.21 -14.58
C LYS A 237 0.95 -1.69 -13.44
N LEU A 238 1.56 -1.37 -12.29
CA LEU A 238 0.85 -0.76 -11.16
C LEU A 238 0.23 0.60 -11.52
N MET A 239 0.93 1.44 -12.28
CA MET A 239 0.36 2.70 -12.77
C MET A 239 -0.86 2.44 -13.66
N GLU A 240 -0.76 1.55 -14.66
CA GLU A 240 -1.89 1.18 -15.52
C GLU A 240 -3.08 0.64 -14.71
N THR A 241 -2.83 -0.25 -13.74
CA THR A 241 -3.89 -0.79 -12.87
C THR A 241 -4.59 0.33 -12.08
N ASN A 242 -3.84 1.26 -11.51
CA ASN A 242 -4.41 2.37 -10.74
C ASN A 242 -5.13 3.39 -11.62
N LEU A 243 -4.64 3.67 -12.82
CA LEU A 243 -5.33 4.50 -13.80
C LEU A 243 -6.70 3.91 -14.16
N ASN A 244 -6.75 2.60 -14.42
CA ASN A 244 -8.01 1.91 -14.71
C ASN A 244 -8.95 1.87 -13.50
N LEU A 245 -8.42 1.74 -12.28
CA LEU A 245 -9.20 1.75 -11.05
C LEU A 245 -10.02 3.04 -10.89
N VAL A 246 -9.45 4.19 -11.28
CA VAL A 246 -10.11 5.51 -11.15
C VAL A 246 -10.44 6.14 -12.52
N LYS A 247 -10.61 5.31 -13.56
CA LYS A 247 -10.82 5.76 -14.95
C LYS A 247 -11.88 6.85 -15.07
N SER A 248 -13.05 6.61 -14.48
CA SER A 248 -14.17 7.57 -14.52
C SER A 248 -13.80 8.91 -13.88
N ASN A 249 -13.07 8.91 -12.76
CA ASN A 249 -12.61 10.14 -12.13
C ASN A 249 -11.62 10.90 -13.03
N ILE A 250 -10.69 10.19 -13.68
CA ILE A 250 -9.71 10.80 -14.60
C ILE A 250 -10.41 11.41 -15.82
N GLU A 251 -11.34 10.69 -16.45
CA GLU A 251 -12.02 11.15 -17.68
C GLU A 251 -12.89 12.39 -17.44
N ASN A 252 -13.48 12.50 -16.24
CA ASN A 252 -14.40 13.58 -15.87
C ASN A 252 -13.70 14.78 -15.20
N GLU A 253 -12.45 14.64 -14.76
CA GLU A 253 -11.69 15.73 -14.14
C GLU A 253 -10.66 16.30 -15.13
N PRO A 254 -10.84 17.54 -15.64
CA PRO A 254 -9.98 18.12 -16.67
C PRO A 254 -8.49 18.11 -16.31
N THR A 255 -8.17 18.36 -15.04
CA THR A 255 -6.77 18.43 -14.58
C THR A 255 -6.07 17.07 -14.59
N MET A 256 -6.80 16.00 -14.29
CA MET A 256 -6.30 14.63 -14.34
C MET A 256 -6.24 14.15 -15.79
N ARG A 257 -7.31 14.38 -16.56
CA ARG A 257 -7.41 14.02 -17.97
C ARG A 257 -6.25 14.55 -18.80
N ALA A 258 -5.87 15.81 -18.60
CA ALA A 258 -4.82 16.48 -19.35
C ALA A 258 -3.43 15.81 -19.23
N PHE A 259 -3.21 15.02 -18.18
CA PHE A 259 -1.94 14.37 -17.92
C PHE A 259 -1.99 12.84 -18.05
N PHE A 260 -3.09 12.20 -17.63
CA PHE A 260 -3.18 10.74 -17.54
C PHE A 260 -3.81 10.07 -18.76
N ILE A 261 -4.38 10.85 -19.68
CA ILE A 261 -4.74 10.37 -21.02
C ILE A 261 -3.56 10.63 -21.96
N ASN A 262 -3.08 9.56 -22.57
CA ASN A 262 -2.03 9.61 -23.58
C ASN A 262 -2.59 10.35 -24.81
N ASN A 263 -1.98 11.47 -25.16
CA ASN A 263 -2.44 12.34 -26.24
C ASN A 263 -2.30 11.71 -27.64
N VAL A 264 -1.49 10.67 -27.79
CA VAL A 264 -1.32 9.93 -29.06
C VAL A 264 -2.43 8.89 -29.22
N THR A 265 -2.72 8.12 -28.17
CA THR A 265 -3.69 7.01 -28.23
C THR A 265 -5.12 7.45 -27.91
N GLY A 266 -5.28 8.56 -27.18
CA GLY A 266 -6.58 9.01 -26.65
C GLY A 266 -7.09 8.17 -25.48
N GLU A 267 -6.28 7.23 -24.96
CA GLU A 267 -6.63 6.33 -23.86
C GLU A 267 -5.74 6.59 -22.63
N LEU A 268 -6.11 6.01 -21.48
CA LEU A 268 -5.23 5.98 -20.31
C LEU A 268 -3.89 5.31 -20.65
N TYR A 269 -2.81 5.79 -20.03
CA TYR A 269 -1.49 5.18 -20.21
C TYR A 269 -1.48 3.68 -19.85
N LYS A 270 -0.90 2.88 -20.75
CA LYS A 270 -0.70 1.43 -20.58
C LYS A 270 0.74 1.12 -20.18
N GLU A 271 0.98 -0.05 -19.56
CA GLU A 271 2.33 -0.49 -19.22
C GLU A 271 3.29 -0.36 -20.40
N GLY A 272 4.48 0.22 -20.15
CA GLY A 272 5.53 0.42 -21.15
C GLY A 272 5.43 1.72 -21.94
N GLU A 273 4.27 2.38 -21.98
CA GLU A 273 4.13 3.68 -22.64
C GLU A 273 4.90 4.78 -21.89
N ILE A 274 5.56 5.68 -22.63
CA ILE A 274 6.42 6.70 -22.02
C ILE A 274 5.58 7.88 -21.49
N MET A 275 5.57 8.03 -20.18
CA MET A 275 4.95 9.14 -19.46
C MET A 275 5.98 10.24 -19.19
N LYS A 276 5.69 11.48 -19.62
CA LYS A 276 6.52 12.67 -19.37
C LYS A 276 5.76 13.65 -18.51
N ASN A 277 6.39 14.20 -17.48
CA ASN A 277 5.79 15.21 -16.60
C ASN A 277 6.67 16.48 -16.51
N PRO A 278 6.80 17.25 -17.61
CA PRO A 278 7.66 18.43 -17.63
C PRO A 278 7.21 19.49 -16.62
N VAL A 279 5.90 19.62 -16.36
CA VAL A 279 5.37 20.59 -15.39
C VAL A 279 5.85 20.29 -13.97
N LEU A 280 5.76 19.03 -13.52
CA LEU A 280 6.32 18.65 -12.22
C LEU A 280 7.85 18.76 -12.21
N ALA A 281 8.51 18.45 -13.33
CA ALA A 281 9.95 18.62 -13.46
C ALA A 281 10.39 20.09 -13.27
N ASP A 282 9.64 21.05 -13.81
CA ASP A 282 9.89 22.49 -13.62
C ASP A 282 9.69 22.90 -12.15
N THR A 283 8.63 22.41 -11.49
CA THR A 283 8.41 22.63 -10.05
C THR A 283 9.54 22.06 -9.20
N LEU A 284 9.94 20.82 -9.44
CA LEU A 284 11.04 20.16 -8.72
C LEU A 284 12.38 20.85 -9.01
N GLN A 285 12.62 21.34 -10.22
CA GLN A 285 13.81 22.12 -10.57
C GLN A 285 13.89 23.42 -9.75
N ARG A 286 12.77 24.14 -9.60
CA ARG A 286 12.70 25.36 -8.78
C ARG A 286 12.99 25.04 -7.31
N LEU A 287 12.43 23.96 -6.78
CA LEU A 287 12.72 23.50 -5.42
C LEU A 287 14.19 23.06 -5.25
N ALA A 288 14.76 22.39 -6.25
CA ALA A 288 16.15 21.91 -6.22
C ALA A 288 17.16 23.06 -6.19
N THR A 289 16.90 24.13 -6.95
CA THR A 289 17.82 25.26 -7.14
C THR A 289 17.56 26.43 -6.18
N SER A 290 16.49 26.36 -5.38
CA SER A 290 16.23 27.34 -4.33
C SER A 290 17.26 27.23 -3.21
N SER A 291 17.71 28.38 -2.70
CA SER A 291 18.50 28.45 -1.47
C SER A 291 17.69 28.07 -0.23
N ASP A 292 16.36 28.21 -0.29
CA ASP A 292 15.42 27.81 0.75
C ASP A 292 14.14 27.22 0.11
N PRO A 293 14.12 25.90 -0.18
CA PRO A 293 12.97 25.23 -0.78
C PRO A 293 11.72 25.27 0.11
N ALA A 294 11.88 25.27 1.44
CA ALA A 294 10.75 25.37 2.35
C ALA A 294 10.13 26.77 2.28
N LYS A 295 10.95 27.83 2.31
CA LYS A 295 10.45 29.19 2.11
C LYS A 295 9.70 29.33 0.78
N LEU A 296 10.28 28.80 -0.31
CA LEU A 296 9.66 28.81 -1.64
C LEU A 296 8.26 28.17 -1.62
N PHE A 297 8.14 26.97 -1.06
CA PHE A 297 6.91 26.17 -1.07
C PHE A 297 5.83 26.66 -0.08
N TYR A 298 6.22 27.18 1.09
CA TYR A 298 5.29 27.48 2.19
C TYR A 298 5.00 28.98 2.39
N THR A 299 5.86 29.87 1.91
CA THR A 299 5.69 31.33 2.06
C THR A 299 5.92 32.14 0.77
N GLY A 300 6.50 31.50 -0.26
CA GLY A 300 6.92 32.12 -1.51
C GLY A 300 5.88 32.08 -2.62
N ASP A 301 6.36 32.15 -3.86
CA ASP A 301 5.53 32.17 -5.07
C ASP A 301 4.83 30.83 -5.34
N VAL A 302 5.45 29.70 -4.98
CA VAL A 302 4.79 28.38 -5.00
C VAL A 302 3.65 28.36 -3.98
N ALA A 303 3.86 28.89 -2.77
CA ALA A 303 2.80 28.95 -1.75
C ALA A 303 1.59 29.76 -2.24
N GLN A 304 1.83 30.90 -2.91
CA GLN A 304 0.78 31.71 -3.50
C GLN A 304 0.00 30.94 -4.59
N GLN A 305 0.68 30.18 -5.43
CA GLN A 305 0.03 29.36 -6.46
C GLN A 305 -0.83 28.26 -5.85
N ILE A 306 -0.32 27.55 -4.83
CA ILE A 306 -1.06 26.49 -4.13
C ILE A 306 -2.33 27.04 -3.50
N ALA A 307 -2.22 28.12 -2.71
CA ALA A 307 -3.36 28.72 -2.04
C ALA A 307 -4.39 29.27 -3.04
N ALA A 308 -3.95 29.96 -4.10
CA ALA A 308 -4.85 30.50 -5.11
C ALA A 308 -5.59 29.40 -5.87
N GLU A 309 -4.92 28.30 -6.20
CA GLU A 309 -5.53 27.17 -6.89
C GLU A 309 -6.56 26.47 -6.00
N ILE A 310 -6.18 26.08 -4.78
CA ILE A 310 -7.07 25.28 -3.91
C ILE A 310 -8.25 26.13 -3.44
N TYR A 311 -8.00 27.34 -2.93
CA TYR A 311 -9.06 28.22 -2.46
C TYR A 311 -9.97 28.69 -3.60
N GLY A 312 -9.40 28.99 -4.77
CA GLY A 312 -10.16 29.41 -5.96
C GLY A 312 -11.08 28.33 -6.52
N ASN A 313 -10.86 27.06 -6.17
CA ASN A 313 -11.70 25.92 -6.55
C ASN A 313 -12.51 25.34 -5.36
N ASP A 314 -12.94 26.19 -4.43
CA ASP A 314 -13.79 25.84 -3.29
C ASP A 314 -13.14 24.89 -2.26
N GLY A 315 -11.79 24.86 -2.21
CA GLY A 315 -11.03 24.19 -1.16
C GLY A 315 -10.79 25.09 0.06
N PHE A 316 -10.39 24.47 1.19
CA PHE A 316 -10.22 25.19 2.45
C PHE A 316 -8.81 25.75 2.69
N LEU A 317 -7.82 25.28 1.93
CA LEU A 317 -6.41 25.63 2.14
C LEU A 317 -6.12 27.07 1.68
N THR A 318 -5.59 27.86 2.60
CA THR A 318 -5.19 29.26 2.42
C THR A 318 -3.67 29.43 2.52
N LYS A 319 -3.20 30.65 2.24
CA LYS A 319 -1.78 31.00 2.43
C LYS A 319 -1.35 30.86 3.89
N GLN A 320 -2.22 31.22 4.84
CA GLN A 320 -1.92 31.15 6.26
C GLN A 320 -1.68 29.70 6.72
N ASP A 321 -2.42 28.74 6.16
CA ASP A 321 -2.22 27.31 6.43
C ASP A 321 -0.79 26.86 6.05
N LEU A 322 -0.34 27.24 4.85
CA LEU A 322 1.02 26.96 4.38
C LEU A 322 2.08 27.66 5.24
N GLU A 323 1.86 28.93 5.58
CA GLU A 323 2.81 29.71 6.38
C GLU A 323 3.01 29.13 7.79
N GLN A 324 1.97 28.54 8.38
CA GLN A 324 1.99 27.93 9.71
C GLN A 324 2.49 26.47 9.72
N TYR A 325 2.47 25.79 8.58
CA TYR A 325 2.87 24.38 8.51
C TYR A 325 4.34 24.16 8.91
N ARG A 326 4.59 23.25 9.85
CA ARG A 326 5.93 22.78 10.19
C ARG A 326 5.91 21.27 10.42
N SER A 327 6.90 20.56 9.90
CA SER A 327 7.15 19.16 10.29
C SER A 327 7.64 19.09 11.74
N ILE A 328 7.22 18.08 12.49
CA ILE A 328 7.61 17.88 13.89
C ILE A 328 8.78 16.90 13.94
N VAL A 329 9.83 17.24 14.70
CA VAL A 329 10.92 16.30 14.99
C VAL A 329 10.77 15.82 16.41
N ASP A 330 10.55 14.52 16.57
CA ASP A 330 10.53 13.84 17.87
C ASP A 330 11.85 13.12 18.08
N GLU A 331 12.67 13.67 18.99
CA GLU A 331 13.97 13.10 19.33
C GLU A 331 13.90 11.93 20.33
N ALA A 332 12.70 11.66 20.88
CA ALA A 332 12.43 10.57 21.80
C ALA A 332 11.29 9.70 21.23
N ALA A 333 11.59 9.06 20.10
CA ALA A 333 10.67 8.16 19.42
C ALA A 333 10.22 7.04 20.39
N PRO A 334 8.92 6.68 20.39
CA PRO A 334 8.40 5.53 21.12
C PRO A 334 9.27 4.30 20.91
N LEU A 335 9.61 3.63 22.01
CA LEU A 335 10.57 2.55 22.03
C LEU A 335 10.05 1.45 22.95
N THR A 336 9.72 0.29 22.38
CA THR A 336 9.60 -0.95 23.16
C THR A 336 10.91 -1.70 23.10
N THR A 337 11.37 -2.22 24.23
CA THR A 337 12.60 -3.02 24.34
C THR A 337 12.27 -4.43 24.85
N GLY A 338 13.23 -5.35 24.79
CA GLY A 338 13.01 -6.71 25.30
C GLY A 338 12.16 -7.59 24.37
N ILE A 339 11.99 -7.19 23.10
CA ILE A 339 11.15 -7.91 22.14
C ILE A 339 11.69 -9.34 21.96
N GLY A 340 10.84 -10.33 22.20
CA GLY A 340 11.19 -11.75 22.06
C GLY A 340 12.18 -12.28 23.11
N GLY A 341 12.36 -11.56 24.22
CA GLY A 341 13.39 -11.88 25.23
C GLY A 341 14.80 -11.42 24.83
N GLU A 342 14.91 -10.61 23.77
CA GLU A 342 16.18 -10.12 23.25
C GLU A 342 16.49 -8.68 23.65
N ASN A 343 17.76 -8.30 23.49
CA ASN A 343 18.19 -6.91 23.49
C ASN A 343 17.77 -6.17 22.21
N ILE A 344 16.53 -6.34 21.73
CA ILE A 344 16.00 -5.64 20.56
C ILE A 344 15.10 -4.49 21.01
N GLY A 345 15.41 -3.30 20.50
CA GLY A 345 14.60 -2.10 20.59
C GLY A 345 13.85 -1.88 19.27
N LEU A 346 12.55 -1.65 19.35
CA LEU A 346 11.69 -1.31 18.22
C LEU A 346 11.26 0.14 18.34
N CYS A 347 11.63 0.97 17.36
CA CYS A 347 11.29 2.39 17.35
C CYS A 347 10.60 2.85 16.07
N GLY A 348 9.82 3.93 16.19
CA GLY A 348 8.98 4.50 15.14
C GLY A 348 8.17 5.71 15.66
N PRO A 349 7.29 6.31 14.86
CA PRO A 349 6.68 7.60 15.19
C PRO A 349 5.56 7.50 16.24
N LYS A 350 5.32 8.59 16.97
CA LYS A 350 4.11 8.78 17.80
C LYS A 350 2.84 8.90 16.94
N PRO A 351 1.63 8.83 17.51
CA PRO A 351 0.44 9.38 16.88
C PRO A 351 0.75 10.74 16.24
N PRO A 352 0.37 10.95 14.96
CA PRO A 352 -0.68 10.25 14.23
C PRO A 352 -0.25 8.96 13.49
N SER A 353 0.80 8.26 13.90
CA SER A 353 1.19 6.94 13.37
C SER A 353 0.39 5.75 13.96
N GLY A 354 0.33 4.65 13.21
CA GLY A 354 -0.11 3.34 13.68
C GLY A 354 0.99 2.54 14.42
N PHE A 355 2.21 3.05 14.50
CA PHE A 355 3.38 2.34 15.02
C PHE A 355 3.21 1.87 16.47
N VAL A 356 2.60 2.68 17.33
CA VAL A 356 2.35 2.30 18.73
C VAL A 356 1.48 1.05 18.87
N VAL A 357 0.54 0.85 17.93
CA VAL A 357 -0.25 -0.38 17.87
C VAL A 357 0.59 -1.53 17.31
N THR A 358 1.38 -1.29 16.26
CA THR A 358 2.28 -2.32 15.69
C THR A 358 3.25 -2.87 16.74
N GLN A 359 3.91 -2.02 17.51
CA GLN A 359 4.84 -2.47 18.55
C GLN A 359 4.13 -3.21 19.68
N PHE A 360 2.92 -2.78 20.07
CA PHE A 360 2.10 -3.47 21.06
C PHE A 360 1.79 -4.91 20.61
N LEU A 361 1.35 -5.10 19.36
CA LEU A 361 1.06 -6.44 18.81
C LEU A 361 2.30 -7.34 18.84
N VAL A 362 3.46 -6.80 18.42
CA VAL A 362 4.72 -7.56 18.44
C VAL A 362 5.13 -7.90 19.86
N ALA A 363 5.01 -6.96 20.82
CA ALA A 363 5.39 -7.16 22.21
C ALA A 363 4.52 -8.22 22.91
N VAL A 364 3.19 -8.16 22.73
CA VAL A 364 2.24 -9.16 23.25
C VAL A 364 2.54 -10.54 22.67
N MET A 365 2.63 -10.65 21.34
CA MET A 365 2.86 -11.93 20.68
C MET A 365 4.25 -12.50 21.00
N SER A 366 5.26 -11.66 21.18
CA SER A 366 6.62 -12.09 21.56
C SER A 366 6.72 -12.68 22.97
N LYS A 367 5.75 -12.38 23.87
CA LYS A 367 5.66 -13.06 25.18
C LYS A 367 5.17 -14.50 25.05
N LEU A 368 4.31 -14.75 24.06
CA LEU A 368 3.73 -16.08 23.78
C LEU A 368 4.62 -16.90 22.84
N TYR A 369 5.33 -16.22 21.94
CA TYR A 369 6.22 -16.79 20.92
C TYR A 369 7.56 -16.01 20.95
N PRO A 370 8.42 -16.28 21.95
CA PRO A 370 9.72 -15.61 22.07
C PRO A 370 10.67 -16.01 20.93
N LYS A 371 11.86 -15.39 20.87
CA LYS A 371 12.86 -15.75 19.86
C LYS A 371 13.22 -17.23 19.92
N GLY A 372 13.37 -17.83 18.74
CA GLY A 372 13.70 -19.24 18.59
C GLY A 372 12.49 -20.14 18.76
N SER A 373 11.28 -19.56 18.73
CA SER A 373 10.05 -20.33 18.62
C SER A 373 10.12 -21.25 17.39
N ASN A 374 9.65 -22.48 17.54
CA ASN A 374 9.67 -23.46 16.46
C ASN A 374 8.86 -22.94 15.26
N GLU A 375 9.53 -22.78 14.12
CA GLU A 375 8.95 -22.30 12.86
C GLU A 375 7.76 -23.15 12.41
N SER A 376 7.71 -24.45 12.77
CA SER A 376 6.60 -25.34 12.39
C SER A 376 5.24 -24.77 12.80
N LYS A 377 5.17 -24.01 13.90
CA LYS A 377 3.95 -23.37 14.39
C LYS A 377 3.33 -22.41 13.38
N LEU A 378 4.13 -21.77 12.53
CA LEU A 378 3.59 -20.94 11.45
C LEU A 378 2.78 -21.76 10.45
N TYR A 379 3.02 -23.07 10.35
CA TYR A 379 2.38 -23.93 9.36
C TYR A 379 1.27 -24.81 9.93
N ASN A 380 1.41 -25.24 11.18
CA ASN A 380 0.61 -26.32 11.77
C ASN A 380 -0.02 -25.99 13.13
N ASP A 381 0.03 -24.72 13.55
CA ASP A 381 -0.52 -24.27 14.82
C ASP A 381 -1.59 -23.18 14.60
N ASP A 382 -2.86 -23.56 14.77
CA ASP A 382 -3.99 -22.63 14.70
C ASP A 382 -4.06 -21.72 15.93
N GLU A 383 -3.44 -22.12 17.05
CA GLU A 383 -3.34 -21.32 18.27
C GLU A 383 -2.54 -20.04 18.01
N PHE A 384 -1.46 -20.11 17.21
CA PHE A 384 -0.69 -18.93 16.82
C PHE A 384 -1.55 -17.90 16.10
N TYR A 385 -2.28 -18.31 15.07
CA TYR A 385 -3.14 -17.42 14.30
C TYR A 385 -4.34 -16.92 15.11
N HIS A 386 -4.92 -17.78 15.95
CA HIS A 386 -5.99 -17.37 16.85
C HIS A 386 -5.52 -16.26 17.78
N ARG A 387 -4.40 -16.47 18.48
CA ARG A 387 -3.82 -15.48 19.40
C ARG A 387 -3.42 -14.20 18.69
N PHE A 388 -2.88 -14.30 17.48
CA PHE A 388 -2.53 -13.14 16.67
C PHE A 388 -3.77 -12.31 16.30
N VAL A 389 -4.86 -12.96 15.89
CA VAL A 389 -6.13 -12.28 15.58
C VAL A 389 -6.74 -11.64 16.84
N GLU A 390 -6.70 -12.30 18.00
CA GLU A 390 -7.17 -11.72 19.26
C GLU A 390 -6.32 -10.51 19.68
N ALA A 391 -4.99 -10.59 19.54
CA ALA A 391 -4.10 -9.46 19.80
C ALA A 391 -4.42 -8.27 18.89
N GLN A 392 -4.67 -8.53 17.60
CA GLN A 392 -5.10 -7.51 16.64
C GLN A 392 -6.39 -6.83 17.11
N LYS A 393 -7.42 -7.58 17.56
CA LYS A 393 -8.66 -6.99 18.07
C LYS A 393 -8.41 -6.01 19.23
N TYR A 394 -7.59 -6.38 20.22
CA TYR A 394 -7.19 -5.46 21.30
C TYR A 394 -6.44 -4.23 20.79
N GLY A 395 -5.47 -4.42 19.89
CA GLY A 395 -4.67 -3.32 19.36
C GLY A 395 -5.50 -2.33 18.54
N TYR A 396 -6.35 -2.82 17.65
CA TYR A 396 -7.21 -1.98 16.81
C TYR A 396 -8.35 -1.33 17.58
N ALA A 397 -8.87 -1.97 18.63
CA ALA A 397 -9.78 -1.33 19.57
C ALA A 397 -9.13 -0.13 20.26
N LEU A 398 -7.91 -0.27 20.79
CA LEU A 398 -7.20 0.85 21.41
C LEU A 398 -6.79 1.92 20.38
N ARG A 399 -6.52 1.53 19.13
CA ARG A 399 -6.21 2.47 18.03
C ARG A 399 -7.28 3.56 17.88
N THR A 400 -8.53 3.27 18.23
CA THR A 400 -9.65 4.21 18.00
C THR A 400 -9.71 5.32 19.03
N GLN A 401 -8.91 5.20 20.08
CA GLN A 401 -8.70 6.24 21.09
C GLN A 401 -7.46 7.09 20.76
N LEU A 402 -6.74 6.76 19.68
CA LEU A 402 -5.60 7.54 19.21
C LEU A 402 -6.05 8.68 18.29
N GLY A 403 -5.32 9.78 18.35
CA GLY A 403 -5.55 11.01 17.62
C GLY A 403 -4.89 12.15 18.37
N HIS A 404 -5.69 13.13 18.78
CA HIS A 404 -5.23 14.31 19.50
C HIS A 404 -5.74 14.34 20.94
N GLY A 405 -4.97 15.02 21.79
CA GLY A 405 -5.37 15.35 23.15
C GLY A 405 -5.11 14.26 24.20
N PRO A 406 -5.44 14.54 25.47
CA PRO A 406 -4.99 13.75 26.61
C PRO A 406 -5.46 12.29 26.63
N ALA A 407 -6.59 11.97 25.98
CA ALA A 407 -7.08 10.59 25.88
C ALA A 407 -6.18 9.74 24.96
N SER A 408 -5.70 10.34 23.86
CA SER A 408 -4.70 9.73 22.97
C SER A 408 -3.41 9.48 23.72
N ASP A 409 -2.92 10.47 24.49
CA ASP A 409 -1.67 10.35 25.26
C ASP A 409 -1.72 9.20 26.28
N LYS A 410 -2.82 9.08 27.04
CA LYS A 410 -3.02 7.96 27.98
C LYS A 410 -3.08 6.61 27.28
N THR A 411 -3.66 6.56 26.08
CA THR A 411 -3.72 5.34 25.28
C THR A 411 -2.32 4.95 24.78
N VAL A 412 -1.50 5.92 24.39
CA VAL A 412 -0.09 5.69 24.04
C VAL A 412 0.69 5.14 25.23
N GLU A 413 0.57 5.76 26.41
CA GLU A 413 1.22 5.27 27.64
C GLU A 413 0.83 3.82 27.93
N LYS A 414 -0.47 3.51 27.86
CA LYS A 414 -0.98 2.15 28.05
C LYS A 414 -0.44 1.16 27.01
N LEU A 415 -0.41 1.53 25.73
CA LEU A 415 0.11 0.67 24.65
C LEU A 415 1.63 0.45 24.74
N LEU A 416 2.37 1.29 25.45
CA LEU A 416 3.81 1.16 25.68
C LEU A 416 4.15 0.41 26.98
N ASP A 417 3.18 0.22 27.88
CA ASP A 417 3.40 -0.38 29.20
C ASP A 417 3.66 -1.91 29.11
N PRO A 418 4.86 -2.39 29.52
CA PRO A 418 5.17 -3.82 29.55
C PRO A 418 4.25 -4.65 30.46
N ALA A 419 3.69 -4.05 31.52
CA ALA A 419 2.72 -4.71 32.40
C ALA A 419 1.42 -4.96 31.63
N PHE A 420 0.93 -3.96 30.89
CA PHE A 420 -0.24 -4.11 30.02
C PHE A 420 -0.01 -5.16 28.92
N HIS A 421 1.19 -5.22 28.32
CA HIS A 421 1.53 -6.27 27.36
C HIS A 421 1.42 -7.67 27.97
N THR A 422 1.81 -7.82 29.24
CA THR A 422 1.74 -9.09 29.98
C THR A 422 0.29 -9.46 30.28
N GLU A 423 -0.50 -8.49 30.75
CA GLU A 423 -1.93 -8.68 31.01
C GLU A 423 -2.66 -9.21 29.76
N ILE A 424 -2.43 -8.58 28.59
CA ILE A 424 -3.09 -8.98 27.36
C ILE A 424 -2.58 -10.34 26.85
N ALA A 425 -1.28 -10.61 26.95
CA ALA A 425 -0.73 -11.93 26.63
C ALA A 425 -1.36 -13.03 27.51
N ASP A 426 -1.52 -12.80 28.80
CA ASP A 426 -2.14 -13.74 29.73
C ASP A 426 -3.62 -13.98 29.41
N LYS A 427 -4.39 -12.92 29.07
CA LYS A 427 -5.78 -13.04 28.63
C LYS A 427 -5.91 -13.89 27.37
N ILE A 428 -5.12 -13.56 26.35
CA ILE A 428 -5.10 -14.26 25.07
C ILE A 428 -4.62 -15.71 25.23
N SER A 429 -3.68 -15.98 26.13
CA SER A 429 -3.17 -17.34 26.35
C SER A 429 -4.22 -18.32 26.89
N LYS A 430 -5.23 -17.80 27.61
CA LYS A 430 -6.32 -18.56 28.26
C LYS A 430 -7.59 -18.64 27.42
N ALA A 431 -7.65 -17.89 26.32
CA ALA A 431 -8.80 -17.87 25.43
C ALA A 431 -8.61 -18.92 24.33
N ASP A 432 -9.36 -20.02 24.39
CA ASP A 432 -9.34 -21.04 23.32
C ASP A 432 -10.23 -20.65 22.12
N LYS A 433 -11.19 -19.76 22.36
CA LYS A 433 -12.17 -19.25 21.40
C LYS A 433 -12.17 -17.71 21.40
N VAL A 434 -12.72 -17.14 20.35
CA VAL A 434 -12.93 -15.69 20.22
C VAL A 434 -13.59 -15.13 21.47
N GLN A 435 -13.01 -14.07 22.03
CA GLN A 435 -13.57 -13.40 23.20
C GLN A 435 -14.75 -12.49 22.81
N PRO A 436 -15.70 -12.24 23.73
CA PRO A 436 -16.81 -11.31 23.50
C PRO A 436 -16.34 -9.90 23.15
N GLU A 437 -17.11 -9.17 22.32
CA GLU A 437 -16.76 -7.81 21.87
C GLU A 437 -16.50 -6.83 23.02
N SER A 438 -17.20 -6.99 24.15
CA SER A 438 -17.04 -6.18 25.36
C SER A 438 -15.64 -6.24 25.96
N GLU A 439 -14.86 -7.28 25.67
CA GLU A 439 -13.51 -7.45 26.21
C GLU A 439 -12.47 -6.53 25.57
N TYR A 440 -12.70 -6.04 24.34
CA TYR A 440 -11.67 -5.31 23.58
C TYR A 440 -11.72 -3.79 23.79
N GLY A 441 -12.86 -3.23 24.22
CA GLY A 441 -13.08 -1.78 24.29
C GLY A 441 -13.40 -1.17 22.90
N ALA A 442 -14.24 -0.14 22.84
CA ALA A 442 -15.06 0.17 21.66
C ALA A 442 -14.40 0.90 20.44
N HIS A 443 -15.23 1.01 19.37
CA HIS A 443 -15.26 1.86 18.15
C HIS A 443 -14.15 1.69 17.10
N LEU A 444 -14.30 2.31 15.89
CA LEU A 444 -13.67 1.87 14.62
C LEU A 444 -12.60 2.78 13.98
N PRO A 445 -11.62 2.20 13.23
CA PRO A 445 -10.79 2.89 12.22
C PRO A 445 -11.54 3.19 10.89
N PRO A 446 -11.12 4.19 10.10
CA PRO A 446 -11.52 4.33 8.70
C PRO A 446 -11.00 3.18 7.83
N SER A 447 -11.68 2.91 6.70
CA SER A 447 -11.28 1.91 5.69
C SER A 447 -11.37 2.50 4.27
N GLY A 448 -10.30 2.42 3.48
CA GLY A 448 -10.24 2.90 2.10
C GLY A 448 -9.28 2.12 1.20
N LYS A 449 -9.23 2.48 -0.09
CA LYS A 449 -8.22 1.98 -1.05
C LYS A 449 -7.09 3.00 -1.14
N HIS A 450 -6.02 2.75 -0.40
CA HIS A 450 -4.99 3.75 -0.15
C HIS A 450 -3.86 3.73 -1.18
N GLY A 451 -3.49 4.92 -1.64
CA GLY A 451 -2.20 5.24 -2.25
C GLY A 451 -1.16 5.52 -1.17
N THR A 452 -0.20 4.62 -1.01
CA THR A 452 0.90 4.78 -0.05
C THR A 452 2.15 4.14 -0.64
N SER A 453 3.33 4.63 -0.28
CA SER A 453 4.61 4.04 -0.62
C SER A 453 5.55 3.96 0.57
N HIS A 454 6.45 2.97 0.56
CA HIS A 454 7.47 2.82 1.60
C HIS A 454 8.89 2.84 1.03
N ILE A 455 9.82 3.43 1.78
CA ILE A 455 11.25 3.52 1.48
C ILE A 455 12.02 3.08 2.71
N GLY A 456 13.00 2.19 2.51
CA GLY A 456 13.94 1.75 3.55
C GLY A 456 15.38 1.93 3.08
N VAL A 457 16.24 2.46 3.95
CA VAL A 457 17.67 2.67 3.67
C VAL A 457 18.51 2.29 4.86
N VAL A 458 19.64 1.61 4.61
CA VAL A 458 20.76 1.45 5.55
C VAL A 458 22.03 1.91 4.86
N ASP A 459 22.79 2.81 5.49
CA ASP A 459 24.07 3.30 4.96
C ASP A 459 25.30 2.59 5.57
N ALA A 460 26.47 2.94 5.05
CA ALA A 460 27.73 2.29 5.43
C ALA A 460 28.20 2.62 6.85
N ALA A 461 27.71 3.72 7.44
CA ALA A 461 27.95 4.07 8.84
C ALA A 461 26.99 3.35 9.79
N GLY A 462 25.99 2.65 9.25
CA GLY A 462 24.96 1.95 10.02
C GLY A 462 23.74 2.82 10.33
N ASN A 463 23.67 4.07 9.82
CA ASN A 463 22.45 4.84 9.94
C ASN A 463 21.35 4.16 9.13
N ALA A 464 20.11 4.33 9.58
CA ALA A 464 18.96 3.78 8.90
C ALA A 464 17.84 4.80 8.79
N VAL A 465 17.07 4.70 7.70
CA VAL A 465 15.84 5.45 7.49
C VAL A 465 14.75 4.51 7.04
N SER A 466 13.60 4.57 7.72
CA SER A 466 12.34 3.98 7.29
C SER A 466 11.36 5.11 7.07
N PHE A 467 10.84 5.28 5.85
CA PHE A 467 9.96 6.39 5.49
C PHE A 467 8.72 5.88 4.77
N THR A 468 7.54 6.18 5.31
CA THR A 468 6.25 5.91 4.64
C THR A 468 5.62 7.23 4.25
N THR A 469 5.20 7.31 2.98
CA THR A 469 4.73 8.53 2.31
C THR A 469 3.44 8.25 1.54
N SER A 470 2.55 9.23 1.45
CA SER A 470 1.20 9.02 0.93
C SER A 470 0.53 10.31 0.46
N VAL A 471 -0.35 10.20 -0.55
CA VAL A 471 -1.40 11.19 -0.86
C VAL A 471 -2.78 10.73 -0.36
N ASN A 472 -2.80 9.83 0.61
CA ASN A 472 -3.91 9.04 1.12
C ASN A 472 -4.53 8.03 0.14
N ASN A 473 -5.61 8.34 -0.57
CA ASN A 473 -6.22 7.38 -1.50
C ASN A 473 -5.47 7.35 -2.84
N VAL A 474 -5.79 6.38 -3.70
CA VAL A 474 -5.16 6.27 -5.02
C VAL A 474 -5.43 7.56 -5.82
N PHE A 475 -4.37 8.31 -6.15
CA PHE A 475 -4.41 9.69 -6.71
C PHE A 475 -5.05 10.77 -5.81
N GLY A 476 -5.12 10.51 -4.51
CA GLY A 476 -5.60 11.44 -3.49
C GLY A 476 -6.96 12.05 -3.81
N SER A 477 -7.02 13.37 -3.85
CA SER A 477 -8.23 14.16 -4.15
C SER A 477 -8.76 14.00 -5.57
N HIS A 478 -8.09 13.23 -6.42
CA HIS A 478 -8.29 13.21 -7.86
C HIS A 478 -8.14 14.62 -8.46
N ARG A 479 -7.27 15.46 -7.91
CA ARG A 479 -6.92 16.77 -8.48
C ARG A 479 -5.42 16.83 -8.73
N ARG A 480 -5.06 17.43 -9.86
CA ARG A 480 -3.68 17.69 -10.22
C ARG A 480 -3.51 19.18 -10.53
N SER A 481 -2.50 19.81 -9.96
CA SER A 481 -2.20 21.20 -10.29
C SER A 481 -1.80 21.35 -11.76
N PRO A 482 -2.50 22.18 -12.56
CA PRO A 482 -2.12 22.45 -13.94
C PRO A 482 -0.79 23.20 -14.05
N THR A 483 -0.45 24.03 -13.06
CA THR A 483 0.72 24.90 -13.05
C THR A 483 1.92 24.28 -12.36
N LEU A 484 1.71 23.43 -11.35
CA LEU A 484 2.77 22.80 -10.56
C LEU A 484 2.99 21.33 -10.90
N GLY A 485 2.01 20.67 -11.53
CA GLY A 485 2.08 19.25 -11.90
C GLY A 485 1.95 18.28 -10.73
N ILE A 486 1.57 18.78 -9.56
CA ILE A 486 1.43 18.05 -8.29
C ILE A 486 0.06 17.38 -8.24
N VAL A 487 0.00 16.09 -7.87
CA VAL A 487 -1.25 15.42 -7.47
C VAL A 487 -1.52 15.72 -6.00
N TRP A 488 -2.72 16.19 -5.67
CA TRP A 488 -3.07 16.64 -4.33
C TRP A 488 -3.63 15.50 -3.47
N ASN A 489 -3.21 15.44 -2.21
CA ASN A 489 -3.76 14.53 -1.21
C ASN A 489 -5.27 14.72 -1.00
N ASP A 490 -5.95 13.68 -0.54
CA ASP A 490 -7.30 13.75 0.07
C ASP A 490 -7.23 13.47 1.58
N GLN A 491 -6.24 14.05 2.24
CA GLN A 491 -5.86 13.62 3.58
C GLN A 491 -6.90 13.95 4.66
N MET A 492 -7.86 14.84 4.36
CA MET A 492 -8.99 15.11 5.25
C MET A 492 -9.88 13.87 5.47
N ASP A 493 -9.84 12.87 4.58
CA ASP A 493 -10.52 11.57 4.69
C ASP A 493 -10.13 10.78 5.95
N ASP A 494 -8.87 10.88 6.41
CA ASP A 494 -8.43 10.13 7.58
C ASP A 494 -9.06 10.66 8.89
N PHE A 495 -9.75 11.81 8.89
CA PHE A 495 -10.49 12.29 10.07
C PHE A 495 -11.82 11.57 10.26
N SER A 496 -12.18 11.36 11.51
CA SER A 496 -13.52 10.94 11.90
C SER A 496 -14.52 12.09 11.77
N ILE A 497 -15.74 11.77 11.33
CA ILE A 497 -16.82 12.75 11.13
C ILE A 497 -17.92 12.47 12.16
N PRO A 498 -18.30 13.44 13.03
CA PRO A 498 -19.36 13.27 14.02
C PRO A 498 -20.68 12.78 13.39
N GLY A 499 -21.30 11.78 14.03
CA GLY A 499 -22.57 11.20 13.58
C GLY A 499 -22.50 10.40 12.27
N ALA A 500 -21.37 10.41 11.55
CA ALA A 500 -21.18 9.58 10.37
C ALA A 500 -20.79 8.16 10.80
N LYS A 501 -21.81 7.33 10.97
CA LYS A 501 -21.60 5.89 11.06
C LYS A 501 -21.00 5.39 9.76
N ASN A 502 -20.00 4.53 9.85
CA ASN A 502 -19.44 3.94 8.65
C ASN A 502 -20.41 2.92 8.02
N PHE A 503 -19.98 2.30 6.92
CA PHE A 503 -20.73 1.25 6.20
C PHE A 503 -21.23 0.10 7.10
N TYR A 504 -20.60 -0.10 8.26
CA TYR A 504 -20.91 -1.17 9.22
C TYR A 504 -21.68 -0.69 10.46
N GLY A 505 -22.04 0.60 10.55
CA GLY A 505 -22.94 1.12 11.58
C GLY A 505 -22.29 1.58 12.90
N PHE A 506 -20.96 1.69 12.98
CA PHE A 506 -20.26 2.06 14.22
C PHE A 506 -19.97 3.55 14.33
N GLU A 507 -19.86 4.02 15.59
CA GLU A 507 -19.59 5.41 15.94
C GLU A 507 -18.17 5.87 15.57
N PRO A 508 -18.01 7.16 15.25
CA PRO A 508 -16.73 7.73 14.83
C PRO A 508 -15.79 7.98 16.03
N SER A 509 -14.48 8.07 15.78
CA SER A 509 -13.48 8.32 16.84
C SER A 509 -13.40 9.81 17.17
N GLU A 510 -13.80 10.19 18.39
CA GLU A 510 -13.74 11.58 18.85
C GLU A 510 -12.33 12.13 18.92
N ALA A 511 -11.35 11.30 19.32
CA ALA A 511 -9.93 11.67 19.40
C ALA A 511 -9.37 12.09 18.04
N ASN A 512 -10.00 11.66 16.95
CA ASN A 512 -9.60 11.91 15.58
C ASN A 512 -10.63 12.75 14.81
N PHE A 513 -11.43 13.58 15.49
CA PHE A 513 -12.25 14.58 14.81
C PHE A 513 -11.41 15.71 14.22
N VAL A 514 -11.91 16.28 13.12
CA VAL A 514 -11.29 17.45 12.47
C VAL A 514 -11.20 18.62 13.46
N SER A 515 -10.03 19.23 13.55
CA SER A 515 -9.82 20.51 14.25
C SER A 515 -8.80 21.36 13.48
N PRO A 516 -8.85 22.69 13.58
CA PRO A 516 -7.89 23.57 12.89
C PRO A 516 -6.43 23.18 13.15
N GLY A 517 -5.66 22.93 12.09
CA GLY A 517 -4.21 22.70 12.17
C GLY A 517 -3.75 21.35 12.73
N VAL A 518 -4.67 20.43 13.06
CA VAL A 518 -4.31 19.12 13.62
C VAL A 518 -4.01 18.10 12.50
N ARG A 519 -3.38 16.97 12.83
CA ARG A 519 -2.92 15.94 11.86
C ARG A 519 -3.75 14.66 11.97
N PRO A 520 -4.42 14.19 10.92
CA PRO A 520 -5.30 13.03 11.03
C PRO A 520 -4.54 11.73 11.30
N MET A 521 -5.15 10.83 12.07
CA MET A 521 -4.60 9.51 12.39
C MET A 521 -4.36 8.65 11.15
N SER A 522 -3.14 8.17 11.04
CA SER A 522 -2.70 7.22 10.02
C SER A 522 -2.50 5.82 10.60
N SER A 523 -2.45 4.84 9.69
CA SER A 523 -2.01 3.47 10.00
C SER A 523 -0.55 3.21 9.62
N MET A 524 0.15 4.21 9.07
CA MET A 524 1.56 4.13 8.72
C MET A 524 2.41 3.72 9.95
N SER A 525 3.26 2.71 9.79
CA SER A 525 4.17 2.21 10.84
C SER A 525 5.61 2.04 10.31
N PRO A 526 6.27 3.09 9.78
CA PRO A 526 7.68 3.02 9.42
C PRO A 526 8.53 2.81 10.67
N LEU A 527 9.38 1.79 10.69
CA LEU A 527 10.10 1.41 11.89
C LEU A 527 11.53 0.95 11.65
N VAL A 528 12.32 1.05 12.72
CA VAL A 528 13.66 0.47 12.82
C VAL A 528 13.70 -0.41 14.06
N ALA A 529 14.16 -1.65 13.90
CA ALA A 529 14.56 -2.51 15.01
C ALA A 529 16.08 -2.54 15.10
N PHE A 530 16.65 -2.39 16.29
CA PHE A 530 18.09 -2.39 16.51
C PHE A 530 18.43 -3.12 17.80
N ASP A 531 19.65 -3.65 17.85
CA ASP A 531 20.19 -4.26 19.07
C ASP A 531 20.58 -3.14 20.06
N THR A 532 19.98 -3.12 21.24
CA THR A 532 20.13 -2.06 22.25
C THR A 532 21.49 -2.06 22.93
N VAL A 533 22.23 -3.16 22.85
CA VAL A 533 23.58 -3.29 23.44
C VAL A 533 24.63 -2.79 22.44
N THR A 534 24.64 -3.40 21.26
CA THR A 534 25.62 -3.13 20.20
C THR A 534 25.31 -1.85 19.41
N GLY A 535 24.04 -1.43 19.36
CA GLY A 535 23.58 -0.33 18.51
C GLY A 535 23.46 -0.70 17.02
N LYS A 536 23.53 -1.99 16.67
CA LYS A 536 23.44 -2.42 15.28
C LYS A 536 21.98 -2.51 14.84
N VAL A 537 21.64 -1.84 13.74
CA VAL A 537 20.34 -1.98 13.09
C VAL A 537 20.11 -3.42 12.66
N ARG A 538 18.96 -3.99 13.06
CA ARG A 538 18.51 -5.34 12.71
C ARG A 538 17.50 -5.31 11.57
N VAL A 539 16.46 -4.49 11.69
CA VAL A 539 15.37 -4.38 10.71
C VAL A 539 15.15 -2.92 10.36
N VAL A 540 14.97 -2.64 9.07
CA VAL A 540 14.38 -1.40 8.56
C VAL A 540 13.21 -1.81 7.70
N ALA A 541 11.99 -1.44 8.09
CA ALA A 541 10.81 -1.91 7.37
C ALA A 541 9.63 -0.96 7.54
N GLY A 542 8.68 -1.11 6.63
CA GLY A 542 7.40 -0.42 6.63
C GLY A 542 6.56 -0.93 5.47
N ALA A 543 5.29 -0.54 5.46
CA ALA A 543 4.34 -1.04 4.50
C ALA A 543 3.39 0.05 4.00
N ALA A 544 2.75 -0.26 2.88
CA ALA A 544 1.75 0.57 2.24
C ALA A 544 0.46 -0.21 2.03
N GLY A 545 -0.66 0.25 2.59
CA GLY A 545 -1.97 -0.41 2.43
C GLY A 545 -2.98 -0.13 3.54
N GLY A 546 -3.10 1.13 3.96
CA GLY A 546 -4.15 1.58 4.89
C GLY A 546 -4.12 0.92 6.26
N SER A 547 -5.32 0.63 6.79
CA SER A 547 -5.50 -0.03 8.09
C SER A 547 -4.70 -1.33 8.24
N LYS A 548 -4.47 -2.05 7.14
CA LYS A 548 -3.75 -3.35 7.12
C LYS A 548 -2.23 -3.22 7.31
N ILE A 549 -1.67 -2.01 7.31
CA ILE A 549 -0.23 -1.79 7.58
C ILE A 549 0.14 -2.36 8.96
N ILE A 550 -0.69 -2.13 9.98
CA ILE A 550 -0.36 -2.52 11.37
C ILE A 550 -0.27 -4.05 11.52
N SER A 551 -1.27 -4.80 11.04
CA SER A 551 -1.26 -6.27 11.09
C SER A 551 -0.17 -6.86 10.20
N THR A 552 0.05 -6.29 9.01
CA THR A 552 1.08 -6.74 8.08
C THR A 552 2.49 -6.59 8.67
N MET A 553 2.77 -5.42 9.26
CA MET A 553 4.07 -5.13 9.86
C MET A 553 4.33 -5.98 11.11
N SER A 554 3.31 -6.18 11.96
CA SER A 554 3.46 -7.03 13.15
C SER A 554 3.65 -8.51 12.78
N GLN A 555 2.92 -9.04 11.81
CA GLN A 555 3.13 -10.40 11.30
C GLN A 555 4.56 -10.56 10.76
N PHE A 556 5.01 -9.66 9.88
CA PHE A 556 6.36 -9.68 9.33
C PHE A 556 7.44 -9.67 10.41
N LEU A 557 7.30 -8.79 11.42
CA LEU A 557 8.26 -8.71 12.52
C LEU A 557 8.29 -9.99 13.36
N LEU A 558 7.15 -10.62 13.63
CA LEU A 558 7.11 -11.89 14.35
C LEU A 558 7.80 -13.00 13.57
N HIS A 559 7.55 -13.11 12.27
CA HIS A 559 8.22 -14.09 11.41
C HIS A 559 9.75 -13.94 11.47
N VAL A 560 10.25 -12.71 11.38
CA VAL A 560 11.68 -12.41 11.36
C VAL A 560 12.32 -12.52 12.75
N LEU A 561 11.70 -11.96 13.79
CA LEU A 561 12.31 -11.84 15.12
C LEU A 561 12.02 -13.05 16.02
N SER A 562 10.82 -13.64 15.95
CA SER A 562 10.44 -14.78 16.78
C SER A 562 10.79 -16.12 16.12
N PHE A 563 10.53 -16.24 14.81
CA PHE A 563 10.66 -17.51 14.07
C PHE A 563 11.92 -17.58 13.18
N ASN A 564 12.75 -16.54 13.16
CA ASN A 564 14.02 -16.50 12.42
C ASN A 564 13.87 -16.77 10.90
N GLN A 565 12.71 -16.43 10.32
CA GLN A 565 12.51 -16.50 8.88
C GLN A 565 13.37 -15.46 8.14
N THR A 566 13.74 -15.78 6.90
CA THR A 566 14.41 -14.81 6.03
C THR A 566 13.47 -13.65 5.70
N VAL A 567 14.03 -12.52 5.24
CA VAL A 567 13.21 -11.38 4.80
C VAL A 567 12.22 -11.77 3.70
N LYS A 568 12.62 -12.70 2.82
CA LYS A 568 11.80 -13.17 1.71
C LYS A 568 10.69 -14.09 2.20
N ASP A 569 11.01 -15.05 3.07
CA ASP A 569 10.00 -15.95 3.66
C ASP A 569 8.90 -15.13 4.35
N ALA A 570 9.29 -14.17 5.18
CA ALA A 570 8.35 -13.33 5.92
C ALA A 570 7.50 -12.41 5.03
N ILE A 571 8.05 -11.89 3.93
CA ILE A 571 7.30 -11.05 2.97
C ILE A 571 6.32 -11.88 2.14
N ASP A 572 6.76 -13.05 1.65
CA ASP A 572 5.96 -13.89 0.76
C ASP A 572 4.87 -14.65 1.50
N PHE A 573 5.01 -14.82 2.82
CA PHE A 573 4.04 -15.55 3.61
C PHE A 573 2.62 -14.95 3.51
N PRO A 574 1.55 -15.77 3.40
CA PRO A 574 0.17 -15.28 3.37
C PRO A 574 -0.23 -14.49 4.62
N ARG A 575 -1.03 -13.44 4.44
CA ARG A 575 -1.39 -12.51 5.51
C ARG A 575 -2.77 -12.73 6.08
N ILE A 576 -2.92 -12.40 7.36
CA ILE A 576 -4.19 -12.41 8.08
C ILE A 576 -4.39 -11.08 8.83
N HIS A 577 -5.64 -10.62 8.90
CA HIS A 577 -5.98 -9.33 9.47
C HIS A 577 -7.39 -9.30 10.02
N ASN A 578 -7.48 -8.72 11.20
CA ASN A 578 -8.70 -8.30 11.84
C ASN A 578 -8.43 -6.89 12.40
N GLN A 579 -9.35 -5.97 12.16
CA GLN A 579 -9.25 -4.59 12.63
C GLN A 579 -10.27 -4.30 13.73
N PHE A 580 -10.52 -5.30 14.57
CA PHE A 580 -11.57 -5.36 15.57
C PHE A 580 -12.98 -5.39 14.98
N THR A 581 -13.36 -4.39 14.19
CA THR A 581 -14.70 -4.32 13.60
C THR A 581 -14.66 -4.07 12.05
N PRO A 582 -15.57 -4.69 11.26
CA PRO A 582 -16.39 -5.83 11.64
C PRO A 582 -15.50 -6.98 12.17
N LEU A 583 -16.04 -7.89 12.98
CA LEU A 583 -15.32 -9.03 13.56
C LEU A 583 -14.97 -10.10 12.50
N ASP A 584 -14.80 -9.66 11.26
CA ASP A 584 -14.37 -10.44 10.11
C ASP A 584 -12.85 -10.46 10.08
N THR A 585 -12.32 -11.67 10.00
CA THR A 585 -10.89 -11.93 9.85
C THR A 585 -10.63 -12.15 8.37
N ASN A 586 -10.01 -11.16 7.76
CA ASN A 586 -9.58 -11.20 6.38
C ASN A 586 -8.28 -11.99 6.26
N TYR A 587 -8.17 -12.84 5.24
CA TYR A 587 -6.94 -13.57 4.94
C TYR A 587 -6.67 -13.62 3.44
N GLU A 588 -5.42 -13.81 3.07
CA GLU A 588 -5.01 -13.97 1.67
C GLU A 588 -5.26 -15.38 1.16
N GLU A 589 -5.42 -15.51 -0.16
CA GLU A 589 -5.34 -16.80 -0.82
C GLU A 589 -4.03 -17.52 -0.45
N GLY A 590 -4.11 -18.84 -0.26
CA GLY A 590 -2.96 -19.67 0.07
C GLY A 590 -2.94 -20.22 1.50
N PHE A 591 -3.78 -19.73 2.41
CA PHE A 591 -3.98 -20.45 3.68
C PHE A 591 -4.57 -21.85 3.42
N PRO A 592 -4.00 -22.93 4.00
CA PRO A 592 -4.58 -24.27 3.88
C PRO A 592 -6.00 -24.32 4.42
N THR A 593 -6.91 -25.02 3.74
CA THR A 593 -8.31 -25.15 4.16
C THR A 593 -8.42 -25.68 5.59
N ASP A 594 -7.58 -26.63 5.98
CA ASP A 594 -7.56 -27.21 7.34
C ASP A 594 -7.27 -26.15 8.42
N MET A 595 -6.38 -25.19 8.13
CA MET A 595 -6.08 -24.06 9.02
C MET A 595 -7.28 -23.11 9.13
N ILE A 596 -7.94 -22.80 8.01
CA ILE A 596 -9.13 -21.95 8.00
C ILE A 596 -10.29 -22.58 8.77
N GLU A 597 -10.54 -23.87 8.59
CA GLU A 597 -11.58 -24.60 9.33
C GLU A 597 -11.25 -24.71 10.82
N ALA A 598 -9.97 -24.85 11.20
CA ALA A 598 -9.55 -24.79 12.60
C ALA A 598 -9.85 -23.42 13.23
N LEU A 599 -9.53 -22.32 12.54
CA LEU A 599 -9.83 -20.97 13.00
C LEU A 599 -11.34 -20.68 13.09
N LYS A 600 -12.14 -21.19 12.17
CA LYS A 600 -13.62 -21.13 12.25
C LYS A 600 -14.14 -21.88 13.48
N LYS A 601 -13.59 -23.05 13.81
CA LYS A 601 -13.97 -23.81 15.03
C LYS A 601 -13.64 -23.04 16.32
N ARG A 602 -12.63 -22.18 16.30
CA ARG A 602 -12.32 -21.23 17.38
C ARG A 602 -13.25 -20.00 17.40
N GLY A 603 -14.13 -19.85 16.41
CA GLY A 603 -15.15 -18.80 16.36
C GLY A 603 -14.81 -17.61 15.48
N HIS A 604 -13.71 -17.64 14.72
CA HIS A 604 -13.36 -16.54 13.81
C HIS A 604 -14.23 -16.56 12.55
N ASN A 605 -14.76 -15.40 12.15
CA ASN A 605 -15.42 -15.25 10.86
C ASN A 605 -14.38 -15.02 9.76
N MET A 606 -14.08 -16.04 8.96
CA MET A 606 -12.96 -16.03 8.02
C MET A 606 -13.41 -15.63 6.61
N THR A 607 -12.88 -14.54 6.08
CA THR A 607 -13.19 -14.03 4.74
C THR A 607 -11.93 -13.93 3.89
N VAL A 608 -11.93 -14.60 2.73
CA VAL A 608 -10.83 -14.48 1.77
C VAL A 608 -10.86 -13.10 1.12
N MET A 609 -9.69 -12.48 0.97
CA MET A 609 -9.55 -11.19 0.30
C MET A 609 -9.32 -11.37 -1.19
N GLY A 610 -10.16 -10.73 -2.00
CA GLY A 610 -10.02 -10.68 -3.46
C GLY A 610 -9.05 -9.61 -3.99
N PHE A 611 -8.37 -8.88 -3.10
CA PHE A 611 -7.37 -7.85 -3.47
C PHE A 611 -6.13 -7.98 -2.58
N PRO A 612 -4.94 -7.56 -3.06
CA PRO A 612 -3.70 -7.70 -2.30
C PRO A 612 -3.72 -6.94 -0.97
N PHE A 613 -3.08 -7.51 0.07
CA PHE A 613 -2.85 -6.82 1.33
C PHE A 613 -1.84 -5.68 1.22
N ALA A 614 -1.61 -4.97 2.34
CA ALA A 614 -0.59 -3.95 2.45
C ALA A 614 0.78 -4.50 2.07
N THR A 615 1.59 -3.77 1.30
CA THR A 615 2.84 -4.26 0.72
C THR A 615 4.07 -3.78 1.47
N ILE A 616 5.00 -4.67 1.78
CA ILE A 616 6.18 -4.40 2.62
C ILE A 616 7.42 -4.09 1.77
N GLN A 617 8.23 -3.13 2.22
CA GLN A 617 9.64 -3.02 1.80
C GLN A 617 10.51 -3.19 3.05
N ALA A 618 11.51 -4.08 3.00
CA ALA A 618 12.30 -4.38 4.20
C ALA A 618 13.77 -4.70 3.92
N ILE A 619 14.61 -4.32 4.89
CA ILE A 619 16.02 -4.66 5.02
C ILE A 619 16.23 -5.34 6.37
N VAL A 620 16.99 -6.43 6.37
CA VAL A 620 17.15 -7.41 7.44
C VAL A 620 18.65 -7.72 7.56
N ARG A 621 19.28 -7.35 8.69
CA ARG A 621 20.69 -7.65 8.95
C ARG A 621 20.90 -9.08 9.47
N GLN A 622 21.54 -9.93 8.67
CA GLN A 622 21.84 -11.30 9.03
C GLN A 622 22.93 -11.41 10.11
N ALA A 623 23.05 -12.59 10.73
CA ALA A 623 24.02 -12.84 11.81
C ALA A 623 25.48 -12.64 11.35
N ASP A 624 25.78 -12.87 10.07
CA ASP A 624 27.09 -12.61 9.45
C ASP A 624 27.36 -11.11 9.19
N GLY A 625 26.39 -10.24 9.54
CA GLY A 625 26.43 -8.80 9.36
C GLY A 625 25.98 -8.31 7.99
N SER A 626 25.70 -9.20 7.03
CA SER A 626 25.16 -8.84 5.72
C SER A 626 23.74 -8.29 5.82
N LEU A 627 23.33 -7.53 4.81
CA LEU A 627 21.99 -6.94 4.70
C LEU A 627 21.23 -7.68 3.61
N GLU A 628 20.22 -8.45 4.00
CA GLU A 628 19.23 -8.96 3.06
C GLU A 628 18.11 -7.96 2.89
N ALA A 629 17.77 -7.68 1.64
CA ALA A 629 16.73 -6.76 1.28
C ALA A 629 15.76 -7.44 0.31
N SER A 630 14.47 -7.19 0.47
CA SER A 630 13.45 -7.73 -0.40
C SER A 630 12.27 -6.77 -0.50
N ASN A 631 11.61 -6.84 -1.65
CA ASN A 631 10.39 -6.09 -1.94
C ASN A 631 9.21 -7.06 -2.07
N ASP A 632 8.02 -6.58 -1.76
CA ASP A 632 6.81 -7.40 -1.75
C ASP A 632 6.21 -7.62 -3.14
N HIS A 633 6.15 -8.88 -3.58
CA HIS A 633 5.66 -9.27 -4.90
C HIS A 633 4.20 -8.87 -5.19
N ARG A 634 3.42 -8.53 -4.17
CA ARG A 634 2.02 -8.08 -4.31
C ARG A 634 1.89 -6.74 -5.04
N ARG A 635 2.97 -5.95 -5.16
CA ARG A 635 3.02 -4.86 -6.13
C ARG A 635 3.63 -5.35 -7.45
N PRO A 636 2.90 -5.26 -8.59
CA PRO A 636 3.39 -5.69 -9.89
C PRO A 636 4.34 -4.65 -10.50
N VAL A 637 5.46 -4.39 -9.85
CA VAL A 637 6.45 -3.38 -10.28
C VAL A 637 7.83 -3.99 -10.31
N TYR A 638 8.70 -3.41 -11.14
CA TYR A 638 10.14 -3.69 -11.20
C TYR A 638 10.85 -3.24 -9.92
N MET A 639 10.47 -3.80 -8.77
CA MET A 639 10.99 -3.49 -7.45
C MET A 639 12.25 -4.32 -7.22
N ASN A 640 13.39 -3.71 -7.49
CA ASN A 640 14.69 -4.33 -7.22
C ASN A 640 15.31 -3.63 -6.02
N PRO A 641 15.72 -4.38 -4.97
CA PRO A 641 16.56 -3.80 -3.93
C PRO A 641 17.87 -3.33 -4.55
N ALA A 642 18.38 -2.20 -4.11
CA ALA A 642 19.63 -1.63 -4.58
C ALA A 642 20.65 -1.58 -3.44
N GLY A 643 21.93 -1.75 -3.76
CA GLY A 643 23.02 -1.66 -2.80
C GLY A 643 24.36 -2.00 -3.45
N TYR A 644 25.44 -2.02 -2.67
CA TYR A 644 26.75 -2.43 -3.16
C TYR A 644 27.46 -3.39 -2.21
N LYS A 645 28.28 -4.26 -2.82
CA LYS A 645 28.94 -5.40 -2.15
C LYS A 645 30.35 -5.09 -1.63
N ARG A 646 30.91 -3.90 -1.87
CA ARG A 646 32.30 -3.52 -1.48
C ARG A 646 32.34 -2.24 -0.66
#